data_AF-A0A2E7MDV3-F1
#
_entry.id   AF-A0A2E7MDV3-F1
#
_cell.length_a   1.000
_cell.length_b   1.000
_cell.length_c   1.000
_cell.angle_alpha   90.00
_cell.angle_beta   90.00
_cell.angle_gamma   90.00
#
_symmetry.space_group_name_H-M   'P 1'
#
loop_
_entity.id
_entity.type
_entity.pdbx_description
1 polymer ?
#
loop_
_entity_poly.entity_id
_entity_poly.type
_entity_poly.pdbx_seq_one_letter_code
_entity_poly.pdbx_strand_id
1 'polypeptide(L)'
;MFSKYFILGVVVGTLVACGDLNQSYYDEPLPPTGGDAGGPGTQAWGDSNVTCSSGDDCAVGEACVDDICQMARCTDGPYLSAPPVNDGFRFFLDNEIVITDAIDWNGTFWVDGYPPTDAGIAHGRSWEGSEQPILDVAGGRLLHQDEESVALASEGSTTIQIGDGDEVDCGFQPVALASADADGDGIDEVLALSYGARLAVCSVSTQLCGYLDLGAADGVDLAAADVDGDGVREAIALVRVEGAVEVVVAELQDDLSVTLGGEPTPVQEDIYRLDAGDLDGDGIDEVLGLENATGWLDWVFGEEADRLYVYTVVGGSVQPLGGADVHPAAVDMAAADLDADEVDEIVLLRDDNLVEVLDGGSFPTGEVDPDYSLLLEGPVDLTVTPDRIATSDFDGDSPAARLVSGPELVPGRVAPTMLIYYPPYDAQHSAGLSNIFAGQTATESETYSDTVSLSLGVEVGVRASFMELFGGKLSANFRKEVSRTHELSQTLTVGHRFASSPDPSLYGHNYGVMILAVGCFHGYTYEFDDPSGLVGGDGEDFISLLPVDGQTTVWSTVRYNAMAEVVGGLPIVEVPMTLGDPASYMSEAATPAGDPIPPVDLVFPNPPEFLVSDVGELGWWLSASESETNGIATESSLELQGSVSVGGFSFGAEVGTGWGQGYSVTVGTEFLAGGSVPAIPDDPATPEDEYLQYRFGFMPLVYRSHYTDAEGRDSSFYVLDYVVGF
;
A
#
# COMPACT_ATOMS: atom_id res chain seq x y z
N MET A 1 -9.62 47.17 -25.05
CA MET A 1 -10.89 46.72 -25.67
C MET A 1 -11.01 45.26 -25.28
N PHE A 2 -11.72 44.99 -24.19
CA PHE A 2 -11.85 43.66 -23.60
C PHE A 2 -13.10 42.96 -24.13
N SER A 3 -12.97 41.70 -24.56
CA SER A 3 -13.76 40.59 -24.02
C SER A 3 -13.30 39.28 -24.66
N LYS A 4 -12.90 38.35 -23.80
CA LYS A 4 -12.66 36.92 -24.10
C LYS A 4 -13.99 36.21 -24.35
N TYR A 5 -13.98 35.17 -25.17
CA TYR A 5 -14.85 34.00 -25.06
C TYR A 5 -13.99 32.76 -25.29
N PHE A 6 -13.77 32.00 -24.22
CA PHE A 6 -13.27 30.62 -24.23
C PHE A 6 -14.51 29.71 -24.26
N ILE A 7 -14.52 28.70 -25.13
CA ILE A 7 -15.52 27.63 -25.14
C ILE A 7 -14.78 26.38 -24.69
N LEU A 8 -15.08 25.92 -23.48
CA LEU A 8 -14.68 24.62 -22.96
C LEU A 8 -15.83 23.63 -23.24
N GLY A 9 -15.58 22.65 -24.11
CA GLY A 9 -16.51 21.56 -24.37
C GLY A 9 -16.17 20.38 -23.46
N VAL A 10 -16.94 20.21 -22.39
CA VAL A 10 -16.90 18.99 -21.57
C VAL A 10 -17.74 17.92 -22.24
N VAL A 11 -17.11 16.83 -22.64
CA VAL A 11 -17.77 15.60 -23.09
C VAL A 11 -18.24 14.86 -21.83
N VAL A 12 -19.55 14.90 -21.57
CA VAL A 12 -20.17 14.10 -20.51
C VAL A 12 -20.34 12.68 -21.06
N GLY A 13 -19.44 11.79 -20.64
CA GLY A 13 -19.61 10.35 -20.79
C GLY A 13 -20.76 9.87 -19.89
N THR A 14 -21.80 9.34 -20.50
CA THR A 14 -22.91 8.68 -19.81
C THR A 14 -22.40 7.41 -19.11
N LEU A 15 -22.18 7.49 -17.80
CA LEU A 15 -22.05 6.32 -16.94
C LEU A 15 -23.42 5.66 -16.79
N VAL A 16 -23.48 4.39 -17.17
CA VAL A 16 -24.63 3.50 -16.99
C VAL A 16 -24.75 3.25 -15.49
N ALA A 17 -25.81 3.76 -14.87
CA ALA A 17 -26.14 3.46 -13.49
C ALA A 17 -26.35 1.93 -13.36
N CYS A 18 -25.52 1.27 -12.55
CA CYS A 18 -25.78 -0.07 -12.04
C CYS A 18 -27.10 -0.03 -11.27
N GLY A 19 -28.15 -0.61 -11.86
CA GLY A 19 -29.33 -1.03 -11.13
C GLY A 19 -29.02 -2.36 -10.48
N ASP A 20 -28.74 -2.33 -9.18
CA ASP A 20 -29.17 -3.31 -8.16
C ASP A 20 -28.56 -2.95 -6.79
N LEU A 21 -28.60 -1.65 -6.43
CA LEU A 21 -28.47 -1.26 -5.03
C LEU A 21 -29.77 -1.65 -4.33
N ASN A 22 -29.65 -2.60 -3.40
CA ASN A 22 -30.66 -3.09 -2.48
C ASN A 22 -31.23 -1.92 -1.65
N GLN A 23 -32.18 -1.18 -2.22
CA GLN A 23 -32.98 -0.20 -1.50
C GLN A 23 -33.83 -0.95 -0.48
N SER A 24 -33.60 -0.67 0.79
CA SER A 24 -34.50 -0.99 1.89
C SER A 24 -35.87 -0.34 1.62
N TYR A 25 -36.76 -1.08 0.97
CA TYR A 25 -38.13 -0.69 0.66
C TYR A 25 -39.00 -0.93 1.92
N TYR A 26 -39.01 0.03 2.84
CA TYR A 26 -39.96 0.07 3.96
C TYR A 26 -40.86 1.30 3.82
N ASP A 27 -41.95 1.19 3.04
CA ASP A 27 -42.98 2.25 3.06
C ASP A 27 -44.40 1.79 2.68
N GLU A 28 -44.73 0.50 2.84
CA GLU A 28 -46.13 0.03 2.75
C GLU A 28 -46.45 -0.89 3.94
N PRO A 29 -47.44 -0.58 4.80
CA PRO A 29 -47.89 -1.51 5.82
C PRO A 29 -48.56 -2.70 5.13
N LEU A 30 -47.89 -3.86 5.16
CA LEU A 30 -48.47 -5.09 4.62
C LEU A 30 -49.81 -5.40 5.31
N PRO A 31 -50.85 -5.81 4.56
CA PRO A 31 -52.11 -6.21 5.16
C PRO A 31 -51.90 -7.47 6.01
N PRO A 32 -52.66 -7.64 7.12
CA PRO A 32 -52.51 -8.78 8.00
C PRO A 32 -52.96 -10.04 7.26
N THR A 33 -52.00 -10.82 6.77
CA THR A 33 -52.28 -12.14 6.21
C THR A 33 -52.18 -13.16 7.33
N GLY A 34 -53.35 -13.45 7.92
CA GLY A 34 -53.50 -14.66 8.74
C GLY A 34 -53.31 -15.89 7.86
N GLY A 35 -52.26 -16.66 8.12
CA GLY A 35 -52.01 -17.94 7.47
C GLY A 35 -50.61 -18.46 7.80
N ASP A 36 -50.52 -19.30 8.83
CA ASP A 36 -49.35 -20.12 9.14
C ASP A 36 -48.91 -20.94 7.92
N ALA A 37 -47.87 -20.48 7.24
CA ALA A 37 -47.00 -21.29 6.40
C ALA A 37 -45.64 -20.58 6.35
N GLY A 38 -44.77 -20.90 7.31
CA GLY A 38 -43.38 -20.46 7.31
C GLY A 38 -42.72 -20.86 6.00
N GLY A 39 -42.39 -19.86 5.18
CA GLY A 39 -41.49 -20.01 4.05
C GLY A 39 -40.04 -19.81 4.51
N PRO A 40 -39.06 -20.17 3.66
CA PRO A 40 -37.64 -19.92 3.95
C PRO A 40 -37.42 -18.45 4.33
N GLY A 41 -36.75 -18.19 5.45
CA GLY A 41 -36.38 -16.84 5.90
C GLY A 41 -37.44 -16.07 6.74
N THR A 42 -38.65 -16.58 6.96
CA THR A 42 -39.66 -15.81 7.73
C THR A 42 -39.51 -15.89 9.26
N GLN A 43 -38.66 -16.80 9.77
CA GLN A 43 -38.51 -17.08 11.21
C GLN A 43 -37.09 -16.81 11.74
N ALA A 44 -36.20 -16.23 10.93
CA ALA A 44 -34.75 -16.21 11.19
C ALA A 44 -34.33 -15.39 12.43
N TRP A 45 -35.14 -14.41 12.83
CA TRP A 45 -34.64 -13.34 13.68
C TRP A 45 -34.60 -13.70 15.18
N GLY A 46 -35.49 -14.60 15.62
CA GLY A 46 -35.53 -15.15 16.98
C GLY A 46 -35.19 -16.65 17.08
N ASP A 47 -34.81 -17.29 15.96
CA ASP A 47 -34.45 -18.71 15.95
C ASP A 47 -32.97 -18.88 16.32
N SER A 48 -32.70 -19.64 17.38
CA SER A 48 -31.35 -20.06 17.77
C SER A 48 -30.79 -21.15 16.86
N ASN A 49 -31.58 -21.65 15.90
CA ASN A 49 -31.11 -22.60 14.92
C ASN A 49 -30.35 -21.90 13.78
N VAL A 50 -29.02 -22.00 13.83
CA VAL A 50 -28.12 -21.52 12.78
C VAL A 50 -27.64 -22.64 11.86
N THR A 51 -28.16 -23.87 11.96
CA THR A 51 -27.72 -24.96 11.07
C THR A 51 -28.30 -24.81 9.67
N CYS A 52 -27.52 -25.17 8.65
CA CYS A 52 -27.92 -25.16 7.25
C CYS A 52 -27.36 -26.36 6.49
N SER A 53 -27.96 -26.65 5.34
CA SER A 53 -27.49 -27.64 4.37
C SER A 53 -27.14 -27.01 3.02
N SER A 54 -27.70 -25.83 2.73
CA SER A 54 -27.35 -24.98 1.60
C SER A 54 -27.56 -23.51 1.95
N GLY A 55 -27.09 -22.60 1.09
CA GLY A 55 -27.31 -21.16 1.27
C GLY A 55 -28.79 -20.76 1.31
N ASP A 56 -29.69 -21.54 0.72
CA ASP A 56 -31.14 -21.29 0.74
C ASP A 56 -31.77 -21.47 2.13
N ASP A 57 -31.08 -22.16 3.05
CA ASP A 57 -31.51 -22.33 4.44
C ASP A 57 -31.20 -21.09 5.30
N CYS A 58 -30.36 -20.17 4.79
CA CYS A 58 -29.88 -19.00 5.51
C CYS A 58 -30.66 -17.74 5.17
N ALA A 59 -30.56 -16.73 6.04
CA ALA A 59 -31.24 -15.45 5.83
C ALA A 59 -30.55 -14.63 4.73
N VAL A 60 -31.21 -13.57 4.27
CA VAL A 60 -30.60 -12.62 3.33
C VAL A 60 -29.37 -11.98 3.98
N GLY A 61 -28.23 -12.02 3.29
CA GLY A 61 -26.95 -11.56 3.84
C GLY A 61 -26.19 -12.63 4.63
N GLU A 62 -26.59 -13.89 4.52
CA GLU A 62 -25.92 -15.05 5.13
C GLU A 62 -25.53 -16.09 4.08
N ALA A 63 -24.51 -16.88 4.40
CA ALA A 63 -24.09 -18.03 3.62
C ALA A 63 -23.98 -19.26 4.51
N CYS A 64 -24.26 -20.43 3.93
CA CYS A 64 -24.06 -21.70 4.61
C CYS A 64 -22.58 -22.10 4.52
N VAL A 65 -21.87 -21.97 5.63
CA VAL A 65 -20.44 -22.29 5.75
C VAL A 65 -20.28 -23.29 6.89
N ASP A 66 -19.70 -24.45 6.58
CA ASP A 66 -19.53 -25.57 7.52
C ASP A 66 -20.83 -26.02 8.19
N ASP A 67 -21.91 -26.13 7.41
CA ASP A 67 -23.27 -26.44 7.86
C ASP A 67 -23.87 -25.43 8.86
N ILE A 68 -23.31 -24.20 8.92
CA ILE A 68 -23.79 -23.10 9.75
C ILE A 68 -24.06 -21.84 8.92
N CYS A 69 -25.22 -21.22 9.13
CA CYS A 69 -25.54 -19.90 8.61
C CYS A 69 -24.65 -18.87 9.30
N GLN A 70 -23.62 -18.45 8.56
CA GLN A 70 -22.73 -17.38 8.94
C GLN A 70 -23.08 -16.16 8.10
N MET A 71 -22.57 -15.00 8.48
CA MET A 71 -22.59 -13.82 7.63
C MET A 71 -22.08 -14.20 6.23
N ALA A 72 -22.82 -13.79 5.19
CA ALA A 72 -22.40 -14.03 3.83
C ALA A 72 -21.02 -13.41 3.70
N ARG A 73 -20.06 -14.23 3.28
CA ARG A 73 -18.72 -13.76 3.00
C ARG A 73 -18.68 -13.30 1.55
N CYS A 74 -17.53 -12.74 1.18
CA CYS A 74 -17.20 -12.22 -0.13
C CYS A 74 -17.84 -13.01 -1.27
N THR A 75 -18.77 -12.37 -1.95
CA THR A 75 -19.25 -12.80 -3.28
C THR A 75 -18.40 -12.07 -4.30
N ASP A 76 -18.01 -12.70 -5.42
CA ASP A 76 -17.21 -12.08 -6.50
C ASP A 76 -17.64 -10.62 -6.72
N GLY A 77 -16.87 -9.72 -6.12
CA GLY A 77 -17.18 -8.29 -6.11
C GLY A 77 -16.90 -7.71 -7.49
N PRO A 78 -17.42 -6.51 -7.80
CA PRO A 78 -17.08 -5.83 -9.05
C PRO A 78 -15.62 -5.36 -9.10
N TYR A 79 -14.90 -5.41 -7.98
CA TYR A 79 -13.54 -4.90 -7.88
C TYR A 79 -12.55 -5.95 -8.39
N LEU A 80 -11.86 -5.61 -9.47
CA LEU A 80 -10.64 -6.30 -9.89
C LEU A 80 -9.48 -5.49 -9.34
N SER A 81 -8.65 -6.11 -8.52
CA SER A 81 -7.38 -5.51 -8.14
C SER A 81 -6.25 -6.01 -9.03
N ALA A 82 -5.17 -5.22 -9.11
CA ALA A 82 -3.89 -5.65 -9.65
C ALA A 82 -3.04 -6.26 -8.51
N PRO A 83 -2.06 -7.14 -8.83
CA PRO A 83 -1.11 -7.60 -7.84
C PRO A 83 -0.36 -6.38 -7.25
N PRO A 84 -0.16 -6.32 -5.93
CA PRO A 84 0.51 -5.19 -5.28
C PRO A 84 2.00 -5.09 -5.63
N VAL A 85 2.56 -6.16 -6.17
CA VAL A 85 3.96 -6.31 -6.58
C VAL A 85 3.94 -6.93 -7.98
N ASN A 86 4.78 -6.46 -8.91
CA ASN A 86 4.82 -6.96 -10.29
C ASN A 86 5.22 -8.46 -10.35
N ASP A 87 5.12 -9.07 -11.54
CA ASP A 87 5.26 -10.53 -11.75
C ASP A 87 6.69 -11.05 -11.45
N GLY A 88 7.67 -10.18 -11.23
CA GLY A 88 9.06 -10.55 -10.97
C GLY A 88 9.84 -9.47 -10.23
N PHE A 89 9.31 -9.03 -9.09
CA PHE A 89 9.91 -8.00 -8.24
C PHE A 89 11.22 -8.48 -7.62
N ARG A 90 12.24 -7.64 -7.64
CA ARG A 90 13.51 -7.88 -6.96
C ARG A 90 13.66 -6.94 -5.78
N PHE A 91 14.41 -7.37 -4.79
CA PHE A 91 14.68 -6.61 -3.58
C PHE A 91 16.08 -6.94 -3.12
N PHE A 92 16.76 -5.97 -2.51
CA PHE A 92 18.19 -6.08 -2.21
C PHE A 92 18.97 -6.41 -3.47
N LEU A 93 18.79 -5.61 -4.51
CA LEU A 93 19.63 -5.71 -5.69
C LEU A 93 21.08 -5.49 -5.24
N ASP A 94 21.96 -6.42 -5.56
CA ASP A 94 23.39 -6.32 -5.37
C ASP A 94 24.07 -6.15 -6.73
N ASN A 95 23.86 -4.97 -7.31
CA ASN A 95 24.30 -4.74 -8.67
C ASN A 95 25.83 -4.83 -8.79
N GLU A 96 26.30 -5.47 -9.85
CA GLU A 96 27.71 -5.49 -10.18
C GLU A 96 28.12 -4.36 -11.10
N ILE A 97 29.43 -4.10 -11.15
CA ILE A 97 30.01 -3.05 -11.97
C ILE A 97 30.30 -3.58 -13.38
N VAL A 98 29.84 -2.86 -14.40
CA VAL A 98 30.08 -3.13 -15.82
C VAL A 98 30.95 -2.02 -16.40
N ILE A 99 32.06 -2.36 -17.07
CA ILE A 99 33.00 -1.40 -17.65
C ILE A 99 33.26 -1.72 -19.12
N THR A 100 33.35 -0.68 -19.96
CA THR A 100 33.76 -0.81 -21.37
C THR A 100 35.16 -0.24 -21.61
N ASP A 101 35.84 -0.81 -22.60
CA ASP A 101 37.14 -0.33 -23.06
C ASP A 101 37.04 0.77 -24.14
N ALA A 102 37.88 1.80 -24.03
CA ALA A 102 38.09 2.82 -25.06
C ALA A 102 38.90 2.34 -26.27
N ILE A 103 39.54 1.16 -26.19
CA ILE A 103 40.46 0.62 -27.20
C ILE A 103 40.11 -0.82 -27.52
N ASP A 104 40.14 -1.16 -28.82
CA ASP A 104 39.88 -2.51 -29.28
C ASP A 104 40.99 -3.50 -28.89
N TRP A 105 40.58 -4.72 -28.54
CA TRP A 105 41.50 -5.86 -28.38
C TRP A 105 41.24 -6.90 -29.47
N ASN A 106 42.21 -7.03 -30.39
CA ASN A 106 42.12 -7.88 -31.59
C ASN A 106 40.99 -7.52 -32.57
N GLY A 107 40.61 -6.24 -32.67
CA GLY A 107 39.57 -5.78 -33.60
C GLY A 107 38.18 -5.69 -33.00
N THR A 108 38.01 -5.98 -31.71
CA THR A 108 36.73 -5.96 -30.99
C THR A 108 36.86 -5.18 -29.70
N PHE A 109 35.88 -4.35 -29.40
CA PHE A 109 35.69 -3.69 -28.10
C PHE A 109 34.97 -4.64 -27.15
N TRP A 110 35.38 -4.66 -25.89
CA TRP A 110 34.87 -5.59 -24.88
C TRP A 110 34.15 -4.83 -23.77
N VAL A 111 33.25 -5.54 -23.13
CA VAL A 111 32.59 -5.12 -21.90
C VAL A 111 32.90 -6.17 -20.85
N ASP A 112 33.34 -5.74 -19.68
CA ASP A 112 33.73 -6.60 -18.58
C ASP A 112 32.88 -6.30 -17.35
N GLY A 113 32.43 -7.35 -16.68
CA GLY A 113 31.63 -7.30 -15.46
C GLY A 113 32.46 -7.67 -14.24
N TYR A 114 32.24 -6.97 -13.14
CA TYR A 114 33.00 -7.10 -11.92
C TYR A 114 32.10 -7.13 -10.67
N PRO A 115 31.90 -8.31 -10.04
CA PRO A 115 31.17 -8.37 -8.78
C PRO A 115 31.95 -7.70 -7.65
N PRO A 116 31.29 -6.81 -6.86
CA PRO A 116 31.87 -6.32 -5.63
C PRO A 116 32.00 -7.48 -4.63
N THR A 117 33.08 -7.47 -3.86
CA THR A 117 33.25 -8.42 -2.75
C THR A 117 33.90 -7.70 -1.57
N ASP A 118 33.73 -8.25 -0.36
CA ASP A 118 34.45 -7.84 0.85
C ASP A 118 35.98 -7.68 0.67
N ALA A 119 36.55 -8.37 -0.34
CA ALA A 119 37.98 -8.48 -0.57
C ALA A 119 38.50 -7.67 -1.76
N GLY A 120 37.64 -7.09 -2.60
CA GLY A 120 38.05 -6.58 -3.91
C GLY A 120 36.92 -6.53 -4.95
N ILE A 121 37.14 -5.75 -6.00
CA ILE A 121 36.43 -5.88 -7.28
C ILE A 121 37.17 -6.98 -8.07
N ALA A 122 36.51 -8.11 -8.33
CA ALA A 122 37.10 -9.22 -9.09
C ALA A 122 36.51 -9.28 -10.49
N HIS A 123 37.26 -9.76 -11.48
CA HIS A 123 36.69 -10.02 -12.80
C HIS A 123 35.69 -11.19 -12.73
N GLY A 124 34.46 -10.95 -13.18
CA GLY A 124 33.38 -11.94 -13.23
C GLY A 124 33.13 -12.45 -14.64
N ARG A 125 32.68 -11.56 -15.53
CA ARG A 125 32.16 -11.89 -16.87
C ARG A 125 32.71 -10.93 -17.93
N SER A 126 32.65 -11.34 -19.19
CA SER A 126 32.90 -10.47 -20.34
C SER A 126 31.87 -10.71 -21.43
N TRP A 127 31.47 -9.66 -22.13
CA TRP A 127 30.60 -9.69 -23.30
C TRP A 127 31.37 -9.24 -24.53
N GLU A 128 31.11 -9.91 -25.67
CA GLU A 128 31.66 -9.48 -26.95
C GLU A 128 30.91 -8.22 -27.40
N GLY A 129 31.59 -7.07 -27.43
CA GLY A 129 30.99 -5.83 -27.92
C GLY A 129 31.03 -5.74 -29.44
N SER A 130 31.53 -4.61 -29.94
CA SER A 130 31.46 -4.27 -31.37
C SER A 130 32.84 -4.18 -32.02
N GLU A 131 32.88 -4.25 -33.36
CA GLU A 131 34.08 -3.87 -34.14
C GLU A 131 34.25 -2.34 -34.21
N GLN A 132 33.24 -1.57 -33.78
CA GLN A 132 33.27 -0.11 -33.67
C GLN A 132 33.39 0.30 -32.20
N PRO A 133 33.93 1.50 -31.91
CA PRO A 133 33.98 2.03 -30.54
C PRO A 133 32.60 1.98 -29.88
N ILE A 134 32.58 1.53 -28.62
CA ILE A 134 31.39 1.61 -27.78
C ILE A 134 31.24 3.07 -27.35
N LEU A 135 30.08 3.66 -27.59
CA LEU A 135 29.77 5.03 -27.22
C LEU A 135 29.20 5.11 -25.81
N ASP A 136 28.40 4.10 -25.45
CA ASP A 136 27.77 3.98 -24.15
C ASP A 136 27.32 2.55 -23.81
N VAL A 137 27.09 2.30 -22.52
CA VAL A 137 26.58 1.04 -21.95
C VAL A 137 25.48 1.32 -20.93
N ALA A 138 24.46 0.47 -20.88
CA ALA A 138 23.48 0.44 -19.80
C ALA A 138 23.31 -1.00 -19.31
N GLY A 139 23.03 -1.19 -18.03
CA GLY A 139 22.71 -2.48 -17.42
C GLY A 139 21.26 -2.53 -16.97
N GLY A 140 20.69 -3.74 -16.94
CA GLY A 140 19.33 -3.95 -16.48
C GLY A 140 18.73 -5.28 -16.95
N ARG A 141 17.49 -5.53 -16.55
CA ARG A 141 16.76 -6.75 -16.88
C ARG A 141 16.13 -6.69 -18.26
N LEU A 142 16.98 -6.65 -19.27
CA LEU A 142 16.60 -6.47 -20.68
C LEU A 142 16.00 -7.72 -21.33
N LEU A 143 16.10 -8.87 -20.67
CA LEU A 143 15.69 -10.18 -21.14
C LEU A 143 14.85 -10.86 -20.05
N HIS A 144 13.92 -11.75 -20.43
CA HIS A 144 13.15 -12.58 -19.48
C HIS A 144 14.03 -13.68 -18.82
N GLN A 145 15.09 -13.27 -18.15
CA GLN A 145 16.06 -14.10 -17.44
C GLN A 145 16.24 -13.53 -16.03
N ASP A 146 16.77 -14.38 -15.14
CA ASP A 146 17.11 -13.99 -13.77
C ASP A 146 18.49 -13.31 -13.71
N GLU A 147 19.36 -13.54 -14.69
CA GLU A 147 20.56 -12.72 -14.90
C GLU A 147 20.17 -11.47 -15.70
N GLU A 148 20.59 -10.30 -15.25
CA GLU A 148 20.53 -9.09 -16.04
C GLU A 148 21.56 -9.10 -17.18
N SER A 149 21.39 -8.15 -18.11
CA SER A 149 22.23 -8.04 -19.30
C SER A 149 22.63 -6.59 -19.55
N VAL A 150 23.58 -6.42 -20.44
CA VAL A 150 24.07 -5.11 -20.87
C VAL A 150 23.52 -4.72 -22.24
N ALA A 151 23.19 -3.45 -22.42
CA ALA A 151 22.87 -2.80 -23.69
C ALA A 151 24.05 -1.95 -24.18
N LEU A 152 24.46 -2.09 -25.44
CA LEU A 152 25.66 -1.44 -25.99
C LEU A 152 25.33 -0.58 -27.21
N ALA A 153 25.69 0.70 -27.13
CA ALA A 153 25.65 1.63 -28.27
C ALA A 153 27.00 1.68 -28.95
N SER A 154 27.05 1.51 -30.27
CA SER A 154 28.29 1.53 -31.04
C SER A 154 28.36 2.69 -32.03
N GLU A 155 29.56 3.22 -32.27
CA GLU A 155 29.77 4.29 -33.23
C GLU A 155 29.30 3.89 -34.64
N GLY A 156 28.48 4.73 -35.27
CA GLY A 156 27.95 4.54 -36.61
C GLY A 156 26.81 3.52 -36.73
N SER A 157 26.35 2.94 -35.62
CA SER A 157 25.20 2.02 -35.59
C SER A 157 23.92 2.73 -35.15
N THR A 158 22.76 2.31 -35.66
CA THR A 158 21.45 2.63 -35.06
C THR A 158 20.86 1.47 -34.26
N THR A 159 21.56 0.34 -34.27
CA THR A 159 21.22 -0.86 -33.56
C THR A 159 21.99 -0.90 -32.25
N ILE A 160 21.27 -1.14 -31.16
CA ILE A 160 21.77 -1.37 -29.82
C ILE A 160 21.89 -2.88 -29.66
N GLN A 161 23.05 -3.35 -29.23
CA GLN A 161 23.31 -4.76 -28.97
C GLN A 161 22.94 -5.08 -27.52
N ILE A 162 22.30 -6.23 -27.29
CA ILE A 162 21.88 -6.72 -25.97
C ILE A 162 22.64 -8.02 -25.68
N GLY A 163 23.52 -7.97 -24.68
CA GLY A 163 24.41 -9.08 -24.33
C GLY A 163 25.20 -9.59 -25.54
N ASP A 164 25.25 -10.91 -25.70
CA ASP A 164 26.05 -11.58 -26.74
C ASP A 164 25.27 -11.88 -28.06
N GLY A 165 24.04 -11.39 -28.24
CA GLY A 165 23.35 -11.73 -29.50
C GLY A 165 21.97 -11.18 -29.80
N ASP A 166 21.27 -10.55 -28.86
CA ASP A 166 20.03 -9.84 -29.17
C ASP A 166 20.35 -8.40 -29.60
N GLU A 167 19.44 -7.77 -30.34
CA GLU A 167 19.66 -6.44 -30.92
C GLU A 167 18.33 -5.70 -31.01
N VAL A 168 18.32 -4.36 -30.92
CA VAL A 168 17.15 -3.52 -31.17
C VAL A 168 17.54 -2.25 -31.95
N ASP A 169 16.78 -1.89 -32.99
CA ASP A 169 17.04 -0.69 -33.81
C ASP A 169 16.25 0.51 -33.29
N CYS A 170 16.94 1.48 -32.68
CA CYS A 170 16.33 2.72 -32.18
C CYS A 170 16.22 3.81 -33.27
N GLY A 171 16.62 3.52 -34.51
CA GLY A 171 16.38 4.37 -35.68
C GLY A 171 17.28 5.62 -35.78
N PHE A 172 18.24 5.78 -34.86
CA PHE A 172 19.29 6.80 -34.89
C PHE A 172 20.54 6.28 -34.16
N GLN A 173 21.68 6.93 -34.31
CA GLN A 173 22.87 6.58 -33.53
C GLN A 173 22.75 7.13 -32.10
N PRO A 174 22.71 6.27 -31.07
CA PRO A 174 22.69 6.73 -29.69
C PRO A 174 24.02 7.40 -29.33
N VAL A 175 23.95 8.39 -28.45
CA VAL A 175 25.10 8.96 -27.73
C VAL A 175 25.11 8.56 -26.27
N ALA A 176 23.94 8.19 -25.73
CA ALA A 176 23.75 7.70 -24.37
C ALA A 176 22.62 6.67 -24.31
N LEU A 177 22.66 5.77 -23.33
CA LEU A 177 21.76 4.67 -23.05
C LEU A 177 21.38 4.65 -21.56
N ALA A 178 20.20 4.13 -21.26
CA ALA A 178 19.77 3.75 -19.92
C ALA A 178 18.78 2.57 -20.04
N SER A 179 18.38 1.97 -18.93
CA SER A 179 17.32 0.95 -18.89
C SER A 179 16.32 1.22 -17.78
N ALA A 180 15.05 0.92 -18.06
CA ALA A 180 13.98 0.98 -17.08
C ALA A 180 12.77 0.16 -17.53
N ASP A 181 12.10 -0.48 -16.58
CA ASP A 181 10.78 -1.09 -16.74
C ASP A 181 9.73 0.02 -16.96
N ALA A 182 9.46 0.33 -18.24
CA ALA A 182 8.63 1.47 -18.63
C ALA A 182 7.13 1.15 -18.57
N ASP A 183 6.76 -0.13 -18.53
CA ASP A 183 5.38 -0.61 -18.56
C ASP A 183 4.98 -1.47 -17.35
N GLY A 184 5.89 -1.65 -16.39
CA GLY A 184 5.67 -2.37 -15.14
C GLY A 184 5.59 -3.89 -15.32
N ASP A 185 6.05 -4.43 -16.45
CA ASP A 185 6.03 -5.87 -16.73
C ASP A 185 7.22 -6.64 -16.09
N GLY A 186 8.14 -5.90 -15.46
CA GLY A 186 9.32 -6.41 -14.80
C GLY A 186 10.50 -6.67 -15.75
N ILE A 187 10.43 -6.19 -17.00
CA ILE A 187 11.50 -6.23 -18.00
C ILE A 187 11.84 -4.80 -18.40
N ASP A 188 13.12 -4.50 -18.41
CA ASP A 188 13.57 -3.16 -18.77
C ASP A 188 13.48 -2.92 -20.29
N GLU A 189 12.89 -1.80 -20.65
CA GLU A 189 13.09 -1.17 -21.95
C GLU A 189 14.48 -0.53 -22.02
N VAL A 190 15.06 -0.54 -23.23
CA VAL A 190 16.27 0.24 -23.50
C VAL A 190 15.88 1.66 -23.88
N LEU A 191 16.40 2.62 -23.12
CA LEU A 191 16.30 4.04 -23.40
C LEU A 191 17.53 4.46 -24.21
N ALA A 192 17.33 5.28 -25.24
CA ALA A 192 18.42 5.76 -26.08
C ALA A 192 18.27 7.25 -26.41
N LEU A 193 19.32 8.02 -26.20
CA LEU A 193 19.37 9.44 -26.54
C LEU A 193 20.27 9.65 -27.76
N SER A 194 19.79 10.42 -28.74
CA SER A 194 20.62 10.84 -29.87
C SER A 194 21.32 12.18 -29.62
N TYR A 195 22.40 12.44 -30.37
CA TYR A 195 23.01 13.78 -30.40
C TYR A 195 22.00 14.88 -30.73
N GLY A 196 20.95 14.61 -31.51
CA GLY A 196 19.91 15.60 -31.83
C GLY A 196 18.78 15.71 -30.79
N ALA A 197 19.02 15.29 -29.55
CA ALA A 197 18.07 15.29 -28.44
C ALA A 197 16.72 14.62 -28.75
N ARG A 198 16.77 13.55 -29.57
CA ARG A 198 15.67 12.61 -29.72
C ARG A 198 15.89 11.42 -28.79
N LEU A 199 14.92 11.17 -27.93
CA LEU A 199 14.84 10.04 -27.01
C LEU A 199 14.02 8.91 -27.68
N ALA A 200 14.46 7.67 -27.49
CA ALA A 200 13.71 6.47 -27.83
C ALA A 200 13.57 5.56 -26.60
N VAL A 201 12.41 4.91 -26.48
CA VAL A 201 12.12 3.86 -25.50
C VAL A 201 11.86 2.59 -26.29
N CYS A 202 12.70 1.58 -26.15
CA CYS A 202 12.73 0.42 -27.03
C CYS A 202 12.56 -0.89 -26.25
N SER A 203 11.48 -1.61 -26.55
CA SER A 203 11.26 -2.96 -26.00
C SER A 203 12.06 -3.99 -26.80
N VAL A 204 12.97 -4.67 -26.13
CA VAL A 204 13.82 -5.72 -26.73
C VAL A 204 12.97 -6.90 -27.20
N SER A 205 11.94 -7.27 -26.43
CA SER A 205 11.07 -8.41 -26.72
C SER A 205 10.17 -8.18 -27.95
N THR A 206 9.62 -6.96 -28.09
CA THR A 206 8.71 -6.62 -29.20
C THR A 206 9.41 -6.03 -30.41
N GLN A 207 10.67 -5.58 -30.26
CA GLN A 207 11.45 -4.89 -31.29
C GLN A 207 10.76 -3.60 -31.78
N LEU A 208 10.04 -2.93 -30.88
CA LEU A 208 9.34 -1.67 -31.14
C LEU A 208 9.96 -0.57 -30.29
N CYS A 209 9.94 0.66 -30.81
CA CYS A 209 10.37 1.83 -30.06
C CYS A 209 9.34 2.96 -30.16
N GLY A 210 9.08 3.62 -29.03
CA GLY A 210 8.48 4.94 -28.96
C GLY A 210 9.53 6.05 -29.03
N TYR A 211 9.09 7.29 -29.24
CA TYR A 211 10.00 8.42 -29.45
C TYR A 211 9.47 9.72 -28.88
N LEU A 212 10.38 10.51 -28.29
CA LEU A 212 10.16 11.91 -27.91
C LEU A 212 11.25 12.79 -28.52
N ASP A 213 10.87 13.94 -29.06
CA ASP A 213 11.78 14.97 -29.56
C ASP A 213 11.86 16.08 -28.51
N LEU A 214 13.02 16.24 -27.88
CA LEU A 214 13.26 17.24 -26.82
C LEU A 214 13.55 18.65 -27.41
N GLY A 215 13.48 18.80 -28.73
CA GLY A 215 13.61 20.08 -29.43
C GLY A 215 15.01 20.33 -29.98
N ALA A 216 15.34 21.61 -30.18
CA ALA A 216 16.61 22.03 -30.78
C ALA A 216 17.74 22.05 -29.74
N ALA A 217 18.08 20.87 -29.22
CA ALA A 217 19.14 20.65 -28.24
C ALA A 217 20.13 19.59 -28.75
N ASP A 218 21.32 19.57 -28.18
CA ASP A 218 22.27 18.48 -28.36
C ASP A 218 22.16 17.50 -27.19
N GLY A 219 21.90 16.22 -27.43
CA GLY A 219 21.90 15.19 -26.38
C GLY A 219 23.30 14.94 -25.86
N VAL A 220 23.45 14.82 -24.54
CA VAL A 220 24.74 14.63 -23.85
C VAL A 220 24.79 13.29 -23.15
N ASP A 221 23.82 13.04 -22.26
CA ASP A 221 23.80 11.84 -21.41
C ASP A 221 22.35 11.44 -21.02
N LEU A 222 22.17 10.24 -20.48
CA LEU A 222 20.86 9.68 -20.16
C LEU A 222 20.92 8.77 -18.94
N ALA A 223 19.95 8.92 -18.04
CA ALA A 223 19.72 8.04 -16.89
C ALA A 223 18.24 7.65 -16.81
N ALA A 224 17.92 6.68 -15.96
CA ALA A 224 16.55 6.30 -15.67
C ALA A 224 16.35 5.94 -14.20
N ALA A 225 15.35 6.53 -13.56
CA ALA A 225 15.17 6.48 -12.11
C ALA A 225 13.74 6.89 -11.71
N ASP A 226 13.25 6.36 -10.58
CA ASP A 226 11.95 6.67 -9.95
C ASP A 226 12.10 7.93 -9.09
N VAL A 227 12.05 9.10 -9.74
CA VAL A 227 12.40 10.38 -9.10
C VAL A 227 11.21 11.06 -8.43
N ASP A 228 10.02 10.47 -8.51
CA ASP A 228 8.83 10.95 -7.82
C ASP A 228 8.20 9.93 -6.84
N GLY A 229 8.74 8.72 -6.77
CA GLY A 229 8.39 7.68 -5.81
C GLY A 229 7.10 6.94 -6.17
N ASP A 230 6.64 7.00 -7.42
CA ASP A 230 5.42 6.32 -7.85
C ASP A 230 5.62 4.85 -8.23
N GLY A 231 6.88 4.40 -8.32
CA GLY A 231 7.29 3.04 -8.63
C GLY A 231 7.61 2.79 -10.11
N VAL A 232 7.37 3.77 -10.98
CA VAL A 232 7.78 3.77 -12.39
C VAL A 232 9.05 4.63 -12.49
N ARG A 233 9.97 4.28 -13.38
CA ARG A 233 11.17 5.09 -13.61
C ARG A 233 10.94 6.09 -14.73
N GLU A 234 11.38 7.33 -14.52
CA GLU A 234 11.41 8.37 -15.53
C GLU A 234 12.72 8.33 -16.33
N ALA A 235 12.69 8.77 -17.58
CA ALA A 235 13.90 9.04 -18.34
C ALA A 235 14.43 10.44 -18.03
N ILE A 236 15.70 10.53 -17.62
CA ILE A 236 16.36 11.77 -17.24
C ILE A 236 17.45 12.06 -18.26
N ALA A 237 17.23 13.06 -19.11
CA ALA A 237 18.15 13.39 -20.19
C ALA A 237 18.95 14.65 -19.87
N LEU A 238 20.27 14.56 -20.01
CA LEU A 238 21.17 15.70 -20.02
C LEU A 238 21.28 16.24 -21.46
N VAL A 239 20.90 17.49 -21.66
CA VAL A 239 20.90 18.14 -22.98
C VAL A 239 21.62 19.48 -22.95
N ARG A 240 22.13 19.91 -24.11
CA ARG A 240 22.76 21.21 -24.30
C ARG A 240 21.94 22.09 -25.23
N VAL A 241 21.46 23.22 -24.72
CA VAL A 241 20.63 24.20 -25.43
C VAL A 241 21.37 25.53 -25.53
N GLU A 242 21.73 25.93 -26.75
CA GLU A 242 22.47 27.19 -27.01
C GLU A 242 23.76 27.35 -26.16
N GLY A 243 24.35 26.24 -25.70
CA GLY A 243 25.54 26.20 -24.86
C GLY A 243 25.27 25.97 -23.37
N ALA A 244 24.05 26.22 -22.88
CA ALA A 244 23.64 25.90 -21.52
C ALA A 244 23.36 24.40 -21.37
N VAL A 245 23.63 23.84 -20.20
CA VAL A 245 23.30 22.45 -19.86
C VAL A 245 21.97 22.45 -19.11
N GLU A 246 21.04 21.62 -19.55
CA GLU A 246 19.72 21.46 -18.96
C GLU A 246 19.45 19.98 -18.72
N VAL A 247 18.75 19.67 -17.63
CA VAL A 247 18.21 18.34 -17.35
C VAL A 247 16.72 18.33 -17.72
N VAL A 248 16.30 17.27 -18.40
CA VAL A 248 14.91 17.05 -18.81
C VAL A 248 14.43 15.74 -18.21
N VAL A 249 13.31 15.78 -17.48
CA VAL A 249 12.64 14.59 -16.95
C VAL A 249 11.46 14.24 -17.87
N ALA A 250 11.38 12.98 -18.28
CA ALA A 250 10.35 12.48 -19.17
C ALA A 250 9.69 11.22 -18.59
N GLU A 251 8.36 11.29 -18.45
CA GLU A 251 7.50 10.21 -17.98
C GLU A 251 7.44 9.07 -19.00
N LEU A 252 7.64 7.84 -18.51
CA LEU A 252 7.43 6.61 -19.26
C LEU A 252 5.99 6.11 -19.06
N GLN A 253 5.42 5.43 -20.06
CA GLN A 253 4.05 4.92 -20.02
C GLN A 253 3.95 3.54 -20.68
N ASP A 254 2.95 2.75 -20.27
CA ASP A 254 2.70 1.33 -20.59
C ASP A 254 2.70 0.91 -22.09
N ASP A 255 2.83 1.84 -23.04
CA ASP A 255 2.80 1.57 -24.49
C ASP A 255 4.05 2.05 -25.22
N LEU A 256 5.19 2.13 -24.51
CA LEU A 256 6.45 2.75 -24.96
C LEU A 256 6.28 4.23 -25.27
N SER A 257 5.17 4.86 -24.87
CA SER A 257 5.04 6.30 -25.04
C SER A 257 5.82 7.02 -23.96
N VAL A 258 6.35 8.18 -24.35
CA VAL A 258 7.20 9.00 -23.49
C VAL A 258 6.77 10.45 -23.64
N THR A 259 6.58 11.13 -22.52
CA THR A 259 6.10 12.51 -22.47
C THR A 259 6.95 13.35 -21.54
N LEU A 260 6.95 14.68 -21.70
CA LEU A 260 7.69 15.54 -20.78
C LEU A 260 6.99 15.59 -19.42
N GLY A 261 7.72 15.27 -18.34
CA GLY A 261 7.25 15.40 -16.95
C GLY A 261 7.26 16.85 -16.48
N GLY A 262 8.12 17.69 -17.07
CA GLY A 262 8.21 19.11 -16.75
C GLY A 262 8.90 19.94 -17.82
N GLU A 263 9.21 21.19 -17.48
CA GLU A 263 10.03 22.06 -18.33
C GLU A 263 11.52 21.73 -18.10
N PRO A 264 12.35 21.75 -19.15
CA PRO A 264 13.80 21.63 -19.02
C PRO A 264 14.38 22.57 -17.97
N THR A 265 15.25 22.06 -17.12
CA THR A 265 15.79 22.80 -15.97
C THR A 265 17.28 23.02 -16.14
N PRO A 266 17.76 24.27 -16.16
CA PRO A 266 19.19 24.57 -16.23
C PRO A 266 19.96 24.06 -15.02
N VAL A 267 21.09 23.42 -15.27
CA VAL A 267 22.05 22.96 -14.26
C VAL A 267 23.42 23.62 -14.47
N GLN A 268 24.43 23.18 -13.75
CA GLN A 268 25.79 23.70 -13.83
C GLN A 268 26.36 23.51 -15.25
N GLU A 269 27.01 24.55 -15.78
CA GLU A 269 27.32 24.69 -17.23
C GLU A 269 28.30 23.62 -17.77
N ASP A 270 29.01 22.93 -16.87
CA ASP A 270 30.11 22.02 -17.17
C ASP A 270 29.81 20.55 -16.78
N ILE A 271 28.55 20.23 -16.45
CA ILE A 271 28.13 18.84 -16.28
C ILE A 271 28.19 18.11 -17.63
N TYR A 272 28.79 16.92 -17.61
CA TYR A 272 29.00 16.09 -18.80
C TYR A 272 28.60 14.62 -18.62
N ARG A 273 28.36 14.18 -17.37
CA ARG A 273 27.71 12.90 -17.06
C ARG A 273 26.52 13.07 -16.14
N LEU A 274 25.58 12.17 -16.28
CA LEU A 274 24.36 12.08 -15.51
C LEU A 274 24.09 10.62 -15.13
N ASP A 275 23.68 10.40 -13.89
CA ASP A 275 23.07 9.14 -13.46
C ASP A 275 22.05 9.42 -12.35
N ALA A 276 21.37 8.41 -11.82
CA ALA A 276 20.44 8.58 -10.71
C ALA A 276 20.28 7.30 -9.87
N GLY A 277 19.96 7.46 -8.59
CA GLY A 277 19.76 6.38 -7.63
C GLY A 277 19.29 6.87 -6.26
N ASP A 278 18.76 6.00 -5.42
CA ASP A 278 18.23 6.29 -4.08
C ASP A 278 19.37 6.42 -3.06
N LEU A 279 19.87 7.63 -2.85
CA LEU A 279 21.07 7.85 -2.03
C LEU A 279 20.76 7.91 -0.54
N ASP A 280 19.50 8.03 -0.14
CA ASP A 280 19.13 8.13 1.28
C ASP A 280 18.19 7.04 1.79
N GLY A 281 17.80 6.11 0.92
CA GLY A 281 17.00 4.93 1.20
C GLY A 281 15.54 5.26 1.48
N ASP A 282 15.04 6.39 0.96
CA ASP A 282 13.64 6.81 1.14
C ASP A 282 12.69 6.30 0.03
N GLY A 283 13.24 5.62 -0.98
CA GLY A 283 12.54 5.06 -2.13
C GLY A 283 12.31 6.06 -3.26
N ILE A 284 12.93 7.25 -3.21
CA ILE A 284 12.92 8.26 -4.27
C ILE A 284 14.35 8.47 -4.76
N ASP A 285 14.56 8.35 -6.06
CA ASP A 285 15.90 8.46 -6.63
C ASP A 285 16.36 9.93 -6.72
N GLU A 286 17.61 10.18 -6.34
CA GLU A 286 18.32 11.43 -6.60
C GLU A 286 19.01 11.42 -7.96
N VAL A 287 19.06 12.59 -8.60
CA VAL A 287 19.81 12.80 -9.84
C VAL A 287 21.24 13.27 -9.53
N LEU A 288 22.20 12.60 -10.14
CA LEU A 288 23.62 12.90 -10.06
C LEU A 288 24.12 13.62 -11.31
N GLY A 289 25.04 14.57 -11.13
CA GLY A 289 25.71 15.27 -12.23
C GLY A 289 27.21 15.40 -12.00
N LEU A 290 28.02 14.87 -12.92
CA LEU A 290 29.49 14.99 -12.86
C LEU A 290 29.98 16.16 -13.70
N GLU A 291 30.70 17.08 -13.05
CA GLU A 291 31.41 18.19 -13.68
C GLU A 291 32.87 17.83 -13.92
N ASN A 292 33.39 18.23 -15.08
CA ASN A 292 34.82 18.18 -15.38
C ASN A 292 35.45 19.54 -15.07
N ALA A 293 36.32 19.60 -14.05
CA ALA A 293 37.01 20.80 -13.61
C ALA A 293 38.15 21.21 -14.56
N THR A 294 37.86 21.45 -15.84
CA THR A 294 38.86 21.87 -16.85
C THR A 294 38.97 23.40 -17.04
N GLY A 295 38.48 24.18 -16.08
CA GLY A 295 38.54 25.65 -16.13
C GLY A 295 39.97 26.21 -16.10
N TRP A 296 40.30 27.22 -16.94
CA TRP A 296 41.61 27.91 -16.92
C TRP A 296 41.97 28.44 -15.52
N LEU A 297 41.00 28.92 -14.74
CA LEU A 297 41.28 29.40 -13.39
C LEU A 297 41.83 28.29 -12.49
N ASP A 298 41.42 27.05 -12.70
CA ASP A 298 41.79 25.94 -11.83
C ASP A 298 43.26 25.52 -12.01
N TRP A 299 43.74 25.49 -13.26
CA TRP A 299 45.17 25.36 -13.58
C TRP A 299 46.08 26.41 -12.90
N VAL A 300 45.53 27.58 -12.54
CA VAL A 300 46.29 28.68 -11.91
C VAL A 300 46.27 28.58 -10.38
N PHE A 301 45.24 27.98 -9.78
CA PHE A 301 45.03 27.95 -8.33
C PHE A 301 45.24 26.57 -7.68
N GLY A 302 45.27 25.49 -8.46
CA GLY A 302 45.70 24.16 -8.02
C GLY A 302 44.70 23.41 -7.15
N GLU A 303 43.40 23.62 -7.39
CA GLU A 303 42.33 22.82 -6.77
C GLU A 303 41.73 21.90 -7.85
N GLU A 304 42.59 21.01 -8.39
CA GLU A 304 42.27 20.01 -9.42
C GLU A 304 41.31 18.94 -8.86
N ALA A 305 40.05 19.27 -8.60
CA ALA A 305 39.03 18.30 -8.23
C ALA A 305 37.83 18.46 -9.15
N ASP A 306 37.44 17.36 -9.79
CA ASP A 306 36.14 17.26 -10.42
C ASP A 306 35.05 17.36 -9.33
N ARG A 307 33.81 17.63 -9.74
CA ARG A 307 32.74 17.85 -8.78
C ARG A 307 31.51 17.03 -9.13
N LEU A 308 31.00 16.33 -8.13
CA LEU A 308 29.72 15.65 -8.19
C LEU A 308 28.64 16.59 -7.62
N TYR A 309 27.51 16.68 -8.31
CA TYR A 309 26.31 17.40 -7.88
C TYR A 309 25.17 16.41 -7.67
N VAL A 310 24.34 16.70 -6.65
CA VAL A 310 23.15 15.91 -6.33
C VAL A 310 21.93 16.81 -6.42
N TYR A 311 20.87 16.31 -7.05
CA TYR A 311 19.60 16.99 -7.25
C TYR A 311 18.42 16.09 -6.87
N THR A 312 17.33 16.70 -6.43
CA THR A 312 16.01 16.05 -6.29
C THR A 312 15.08 16.55 -7.38
N VAL A 313 14.07 15.77 -7.76
CA VAL A 313 13.05 16.18 -8.72
C VAL A 313 11.76 16.56 -8.00
N VAL A 314 11.22 17.74 -8.30
CA VAL A 314 9.95 18.18 -7.72
C VAL A 314 9.06 18.75 -8.81
N GLY A 315 8.01 18.00 -9.16
CA GLY A 315 7.06 18.38 -10.22
C GLY A 315 7.72 18.46 -11.60
N GLY A 316 8.57 17.48 -11.92
CA GLY A 316 9.28 17.38 -13.21
C GLY A 316 10.42 18.40 -13.39
N SER A 317 10.92 19.02 -12.32
CA SER A 317 12.05 19.96 -12.36
C SER A 317 13.09 19.62 -11.31
N VAL A 318 14.37 19.64 -11.69
CA VAL A 318 15.47 19.34 -10.76
C VAL A 318 15.78 20.50 -9.82
N GLN A 319 16.14 20.20 -8.58
CA GLN A 319 16.56 21.16 -7.56
C GLN A 319 17.84 20.68 -6.88
N PRO A 320 18.86 21.55 -6.72
CA PRO A 320 20.12 21.13 -6.14
C PRO A 320 19.96 20.81 -4.64
N LEU A 321 20.42 19.62 -4.24
CA LEU A 321 20.55 19.20 -2.85
C LEU A 321 21.95 19.51 -2.29
N GLY A 322 22.98 19.22 -3.09
CA GLY A 322 24.35 19.31 -2.63
C GLY A 322 25.38 18.91 -3.68
N GLY A 323 26.56 18.52 -3.21
CA GLY A 323 27.63 18.02 -4.06
C GLY A 323 28.96 17.90 -3.31
N ALA A 324 29.87 17.12 -3.86
CA ALA A 324 31.17 16.82 -3.28
C ALA A 324 32.28 16.97 -4.32
N ASP A 325 33.48 17.32 -3.85
CA ASP A 325 34.67 17.28 -4.69
C ASP A 325 35.10 15.81 -4.82
N VAL A 326 35.36 15.36 -6.04
CA VAL A 326 35.75 13.99 -6.39
C VAL A 326 37.11 13.98 -7.10
N HIS A 327 37.66 12.79 -7.34
CA HIS A 327 38.97 12.69 -7.97
C HIS A 327 38.97 13.29 -9.40
N PRO A 328 39.96 14.11 -9.79
CA PRO A 328 40.03 14.76 -11.11
C PRO A 328 40.30 13.82 -12.30
N ALA A 329 40.30 12.51 -12.04
CA ALA A 329 40.45 11.48 -13.05
C ALA A 329 39.11 10.82 -13.37
N ALA A 330 38.01 11.27 -12.76
CA ALA A 330 36.69 10.73 -13.02
C ALA A 330 36.32 10.96 -14.49
N VAL A 331 35.84 9.91 -15.14
CA VAL A 331 35.48 9.88 -16.57
C VAL A 331 34.00 9.60 -16.74
N ASP A 332 33.46 8.78 -15.84
CA ASP A 332 32.09 8.33 -15.86
C ASP A 332 31.61 7.95 -14.47
N MET A 333 30.30 7.78 -14.30
CA MET A 333 29.72 7.37 -13.01
C MET A 333 28.52 6.44 -13.20
N ALA A 334 28.29 5.59 -12.19
CA ALA A 334 27.05 4.84 -12.03
C ALA A 334 26.54 4.98 -10.59
N ALA A 335 25.24 4.86 -10.36
CA ALA A 335 24.62 4.72 -9.05
C ALA A 335 23.88 3.38 -8.95
N ALA A 336 24.11 2.65 -7.86
CA ALA A 336 23.37 1.44 -7.52
C ALA A 336 23.73 0.94 -6.12
N ASP A 337 22.80 0.21 -5.50
CA ASP A 337 23.04 -0.62 -4.33
C ASP A 337 24.00 -1.77 -4.68
N LEU A 338 25.23 -1.70 -4.15
CA LEU A 338 26.28 -2.71 -4.40
C LEU A 338 26.40 -3.74 -3.27
N ASP A 339 25.80 -3.47 -2.11
CA ASP A 339 25.91 -4.32 -0.92
C ASP A 339 24.56 -4.79 -0.35
N ALA A 340 23.50 -4.55 -1.12
CA ALA A 340 22.13 -4.95 -0.85
C ALA A 340 21.58 -4.28 0.43
N ASP A 341 22.00 -3.06 0.75
CA ASP A 341 21.55 -2.31 1.93
C ASP A 341 20.34 -1.40 1.72
N GLU A 342 19.87 -1.25 0.48
CA GLU A 342 18.82 -0.34 -0.03
C GLU A 342 19.21 1.13 -0.11
N VAL A 343 20.50 1.44 0.03
CA VAL A 343 21.06 2.77 -0.25
C VAL A 343 22.01 2.63 -1.43
N ASP A 344 21.81 3.42 -2.47
CA ASP A 344 22.65 3.36 -3.65
C ASP A 344 24.03 3.97 -3.38
N GLU A 345 25.09 3.23 -3.70
CA GLU A 345 26.43 3.77 -3.79
C GLU A 345 26.65 4.50 -5.12
N ILE A 346 27.60 5.45 -5.10
CA ILE A 346 28.05 6.14 -6.30
C ILE A 346 29.41 5.58 -6.72
N VAL A 347 29.46 5.03 -7.93
CA VAL A 347 30.63 4.38 -8.52
C VAL A 347 31.25 5.29 -9.57
N LEU A 348 32.42 5.83 -9.29
CA LEU A 348 33.17 6.69 -10.20
C LEU A 348 34.23 5.88 -10.96
N LEU A 349 34.13 5.89 -12.28
CA LEU A 349 35.14 5.31 -13.17
C LEU A 349 36.27 6.32 -13.42
N ARG A 350 37.53 5.89 -13.27
CA ARG A 350 38.69 6.77 -13.44
C ARG A 350 39.60 6.39 -14.60
N ASP A 351 40.22 7.40 -15.23
CA ASP A 351 41.14 7.24 -16.36
C ASP A 351 42.50 6.59 -15.99
N ASP A 352 42.77 6.42 -14.69
CA ASP A 352 43.95 5.73 -14.16
C ASP A 352 43.71 4.24 -13.85
N ASN A 353 42.64 3.67 -14.45
CA ASN A 353 42.21 2.27 -14.33
C ASN A 353 41.80 1.88 -12.90
N LEU A 354 41.16 2.82 -12.20
CA LEU A 354 40.62 2.62 -10.85
C LEU A 354 39.13 2.92 -10.84
N VAL A 355 38.45 2.33 -9.86
CA VAL A 355 37.07 2.66 -9.51
C VAL A 355 37.07 3.22 -8.09
N GLU A 356 36.32 4.29 -7.88
CA GLU A 356 36.10 4.90 -6.57
C GLU A 356 34.62 4.75 -6.22
N VAL A 357 34.32 4.14 -5.07
CA VAL A 357 32.94 3.94 -4.58
C VAL A 357 32.70 4.89 -3.42
N LEU A 358 31.60 5.65 -3.48
CA LEU A 358 31.16 6.60 -2.46
C LEU A 358 29.85 6.11 -1.84
N ASP A 359 29.76 6.18 -0.52
CA ASP A 359 28.55 5.86 0.26
C ASP A 359 27.45 6.92 0.04
N GLY A 360 26.30 6.50 -0.51
CA GLY A 360 25.14 7.35 -0.79
C GLY A 360 24.55 8.01 0.46
N GLY A 361 24.45 7.26 1.56
CA GLY A 361 23.79 7.69 2.79
C GLY A 361 24.44 8.89 3.48
N SER A 362 25.64 9.27 3.03
CA SER A 362 26.38 10.44 3.51
C SER A 362 25.98 11.76 2.83
N PHE A 363 25.34 11.73 1.66
CA PHE A 363 24.94 12.92 0.88
C PHE A 363 23.81 13.80 1.46
N PRO A 364 22.76 13.29 2.13
CA PRO A 364 21.66 14.15 2.64
C PRO A 364 22.11 15.16 3.72
N THR A 365 23.31 15.00 4.28
CA THR A 365 23.83 15.89 5.34
C THR A 365 24.81 16.98 4.86
N GLY A 366 25.14 17.02 3.58
CA GLY A 366 25.97 18.08 2.97
C GLY A 366 27.45 18.06 3.34
N GLU A 367 27.94 16.96 3.92
CA GLU A 367 29.36 16.75 4.22
C GLU A 367 29.70 15.28 3.90
N VAL A 368 30.10 15.01 2.65
CA VAL A 368 30.66 13.71 2.26
C VAL A 368 32.02 13.58 2.93
N ASP A 369 32.20 12.52 3.71
CA ASP A 369 33.52 12.14 4.23
C ASP A 369 34.15 11.16 3.22
N PRO A 370 35.08 11.59 2.34
CA PRO A 370 35.75 10.71 1.39
C PRO A 370 36.59 9.59 2.07
N ASP A 371 36.73 9.62 3.41
CA ASP A 371 37.39 8.57 4.19
C ASP A 371 36.60 7.24 4.23
N TYR A 372 35.35 7.19 3.72
CA TYR A 372 34.59 5.94 3.47
C TYR A 372 34.59 5.51 2.00
N SER A 373 35.58 5.94 1.22
CA SER A 373 35.90 5.23 -0.02
C SER A 373 36.25 3.78 0.34
N LEU A 374 35.38 2.82 -0.02
CA LEU A 374 35.84 1.46 -0.26
C LEU A 374 36.74 1.58 -1.49
N LEU A 375 38.01 1.94 -1.25
CA LEU A 375 39.08 1.86 -2.23
C LEU A 375 39.29 0.38 -2.52
N LEU A 376 38.36 -0.20 -3.28
CA LEU A 376 38.60 -1.36 -4.09
C LEU A 376 39.46 -0.87 -5.27
N GLU A 377 40.69 -0.44 -4.96
CA GLU A 377 41.75 -0.29 -5.94
C GLU A 377 42.17 -1.70 -6.37
N GLY A 378 41.30 -2.36 -7.14
CA GLY A 378 41.65 -3.51 -7.94
C GLY A 378 42.15 -3.02 -9.29
N PRO A 379 43.27 -3.53 -9.82
CA PRO A 379 43.52 -3.33 -11.23
C PRO A 379 42.35 -3.94 -11.99
N VAL A 380 41.73 -3.15 -12.86
CA VAL A 380 40.88 -3.67 -13.92
C VAL A 380 41.82 -4.37 -14.91
N ASP A 381 42.23 -5.60 -14.57
CA ASP A 381 43.43 -6.28 -15.10
C ASP A 381 43.34 -6.59 -16.61
N LEU A 382 42.17 -6.39 -17.22
CA LEU A 382 41.89 -6.62 -18.64
C LEU A 382 41.57 -5.34 -19.43
N THR A 383 41.02 -4.29 -18.80
CA THR A 383 40.74 -3.03 -19.49
C THR A 383 41.98 -2.16 -19.49
N VAL A 384 42.52 -1.85 -20.66
CA VAL A 384 43.76 -1.07 -20.76
C VAL A 384 43.48 0.43 -20.66
N THR A 385 42.23 0.83 -20.93
CA THR A 385 41.71 2.21 -20.94
C THR A 385 40.19 2.17 -20.79
N PRO A 386 39.62 2.20 -19.57
CA PRO A 386 38.18 2.20 -19.39
C PRO A 386 37.57 3.52 -19.89
N ASP A 387 36.34 3.48 -20.41
CA ASP A 387 35.63 4.66 -20.98
C ASP A 387 34.22 4.86 -20.42
N ARG A 388 33.46 3.78 -20.25
CA ARG A 388 32.09 3.83 -19.74
C ARG A 388 31.84 2.84 -18.62
N ILE A 389 30.94 3.20 -17.72
CA ILE A 389 30.49 2.37 -16.61
C ILE A 389 28.97 2.24 -16.61
N ALA A 390 28.48 1.09 -16.14
CA ALA A 390 27.08 0.87 -15.77
C ALA A 390 27.04 -0.12 -14.61
N THR A 391 25.85 -0.35 -14.06
CA THR A 391 25.58 -1.34 -13.00
C THR A 391 24.55 -2.36 -13.49
N SER A 392 24.67 -3.62 -13.08
CA SER A 392 23.73 -4.69 -13.44
C SER A 392 23.93 -5.92 -12.56
N ASP A 393 22.85 -6.59 -12.14
CA ASP A 393 22.86 -7.92 -11.49
C ASP A 393 23.03 -9.04 -12.55
N PHE A 394 24.24 -9.14 -13.12
CA PHE A 394 24.53 -10.06 -14.22
C PHE A 394 24.80 -11.49 -13.79
N ASP A 395 24.97 -11.75 -12.50
CA ASP A 395 25.11 -13.10 -11.97
C ASP A 395 23.79 -13.69 -11.43
N GLY A 396 22.78 -12.83 -11.26
CA GLY A 396 21.39 -13.20 -11.03
C GLY A 396 21.18 -13.78 -9.64
N ASP A 397 22.00 -13.40 -8.66
CA ASP A 397 21.90 -13.88 -7.29
C ASP A 397 21.13 -12.96 -6.34
N SER A 398 20.70 -11.79 -6.84
CA SER A 398 19.73 -10.92 -6.19
C SER A 398 18.41 -11.64 -5.90
N PRO A 399 17.87 -11.51 -4.68
CA PRO A 399 16.58 -12.08 -4.32
C PRO A 399 15.40 -11.52 -5.15
N ALA A 400 14.46 -12.41 -5.49
CA ALA A 400 13.28 -12.08 -6.29
C ALA A 400 11.99 -12.73 -5.77
N ALA A 401 10.85 -12.10 -6.08
CA ALA A 401 9.51 -12.57 -5.78
C ALA A 401 8.71 -12.64 -7.08
N ARG A 402 8.31 -13.85 -7.45
CA ARG A 402 7.58 -14.10 -8.70
C ARG A 402 6.13 -14.37 -8.41
N LEU A 403 5.20 -13.70 -9.11
CA LEU A 403 3.78 -13.95 -8.91
C LEU A 403 3.42 -15.35 -9.46
N VAL A 404 2.94 -16.23 -8.59
CA VAL A 404 2.55 -17.60 -8.95
C VAL A 404 1.06 -17.68 -9.26
N SER A 405 0.23 -16.99 -8.47
CA SER A 405 -1.22 -17.02 -8.65
C SER A 405 -1.92 -15.84 -7.99
N GLY A 406 -3.03 -15.40 -8.57
CA GLY A 406 -3.91 -14.37 -8.03
C GLY A 406 -4.64 -13.64 -9.17
N PRO A 407 -5.59 -12.75 -8.86
CA PRO A 407 -6.21 -12.57 -7.55
C PRO A 407 -7.09 -13.78 -7.17
N GLU A 408 -6.97 -14.28 -5.95
CA GLU A 408 -7.92 -15.23 -5.34
C GLU A 408 -8.75 -14.52 -4.28
N LEU A 409 -10.08 -14.63 -4.32
CA LEU A 409 -10.93 -14.01 -3.30
C LEU A 409 -10.80 -14.76 -1.97
N VAL A 410 -10.14 -14.13 -1.00
CA VAL A 410 -9.93 -14.63 0.35
C VAL A 410 -10.89 -13.91 1.29
N PRO A 411 -11.90 -14.61 1.83
CA PRO A 411 -12.79 -14.00 2.80
C PRO A 411 -12.10 -13.86 4.16
N GLY A 412 -12.25 -12.68 4.76
CA GLY A 412 -11.89 -12.46 6.15
C GLY A 412 -12.80 -13.25 7.11
N ARG A 413 -12.44 -13.19 8.38
CA ARG A 413 -13.25 -13.71 9.48
C ARG A 413 -14.34 -12.72 9.83
N VAL A 414 -15.43 -13.26 10.35
CA VAL A 414 -16.50 -12.45 10.93
C VAL A 414 -16.00 -11.89 12.25
N ALA A 415 -15.98 -10.58 12.37
CA ALA A 415 -15.60 -9.86 13.58
C ALA A 415 -16.82 -9.13 14.17
N PRO A 416 -17.10 -9.27 15.48
CA PRO A 416 -18.03 -8.38 16.16
C PRO A 416 -17.40 -7.00 16.25
N THR A 417 -18.14 -5.98 15.85
CA THR A 417 -17.62 -4.61 15.87
C THR A 417 -18.33 -3.76 16.92
N MET A 418 -19.63 -3.97 17.10
CA MET A 418 -20.40 -3.22 18.08
C MET A 418 -21.59 -4.00 18.64
N LEU A 419 -21.67 -4.08 19.96
CA LEU A 419 -22.84 -4.49 20.71
C LEU A 419 -23.66 -3.26 21.10
N ILE A 420 -24.96 -3.30 20.85
CA ILE A 420 -25.90 -2.23 21.14
C ILE A 420 -27.02 -2.78 21.99
N TYR A 421 -27.13 -2.26 23.20
CA TYR A 421 -28.32 -2.40 24.01
C TYR A 421 -29.35 -1.34 23.62
N TYR A 422 -30.64 -1.62 23.82
CA TYR A 422 -31.67 -0.63 23.51
C TYR A 422 -31.78 0.42 24.62
N PRO A 423 -32.11 1.68 24.29
CA PRO A 423 -32.40 2.70 25.29
C PRO A 423 -33.56 2.27 26.21
N PRO A 424 -33.50 2.62 27.50
CA PRO A 424 -34.54 2.26 28.46
C PRO A 424 -35.89 2.90 28.10
N TYR A 425 -36.96 2.11 28.20
CA TYR A 425 -38.35 2.56 28.10
C TYR A 425 -39.21 1.73 29.05
N ASP A 426 -40.33 2.28 29.51
CA ASP A 426 -41.30 1.56 30.34
C ASP A 426 -42.41 1.01 29.45
N ALA A 427 -42.48 -0.32 29.29
CA ALA A 427 -43.46 -0.94 28.40
C ALA A 427 -44.93 -0.72 28.83
N GLN A 428 -45.18 -0.36 30.10
CA GLN A 428 -46.52 -0.11 30.63
C GLN A 428 -46.89 1.37 30.58
N HIS A 429 -45.93 2.25 30.81
CA HIS A 429 -46.19 3.68 31.03
C HIS A 429 -45.68 4.59 29.90
N SER A 430 -44.73 4.15 29.07
CA SER A 430 -44.24 4.96 27.95
C SER A 430 -45.22 4.99 26.77
N ALA A 431 -45.24 6.11 26.03
CA ALA A 431 -46.09 6.32 24.86
C ALA A 431 -45.69 5.51 23.60
N GLY A 432 -44.70 4.62 23.71
CA GLY A 432 -44.17 3.84 22.60
C GLY A 432 -42.96 3.01 23.00
N LEU A 433 -42.23 2.54 22.01
CA LEU A 433 -40.96 1.83 22.15
C LEU A 433 -39.81 2.84 21.99
N SER A 434 -38.66 2.55 22.59
CA SER A 434 -37.42 3.27 22.26
C SER A 434 -36.96 2.94 20.84
N ASN A 435 -36.05 3.75 20.32
CA ASN A 435 -35.37 3.46 19.05
C ASN A 435 -33.88 3.73 19.20
N ILE A 436 -33.06 2.99 18.47
CA ILE A 436 -31.63 3.22 18.40
C ILE A 436 -31.19 3.29 16.95
N PHE A 437 -30.18 4.09 16.68
CA PHE A 437 -29.39 3.99 15.49
C PHE A 437 -27.91 4.04 15.84
N ALA A 438 -27.11 3.31 15.08
CA ALA A 438 -25.67 3.38 15.11
C ALA A 438 -25.14 3.24 13.69
N GLY A 439 -24.03 3.91 13.42
CA GLY A 439 -23.39 3.89 12.13
C GLY A 439 -22.52 5.13 12.00
N GLN A 440 -22.38 5.61 10.77
CA GLN A 440 -21.49 6.73 10.51
C GLN A 440 -22.13 7.81 9.64
N THR A 441 -21.56 9.01 9.75
CA THR A 441 -21.71 10.12 8.83
C THR A 441 -20.47 10.19 7.95
N ALA A 442 -20.39 9.42 6.87
CA ALA A 442 -19.27 9.61 5.96
C ALA A 442 -19.44 10.95 5.21
N THR A 443 -18.53 11.89 5.48
CA THR A 443 -17.96 12.76 4.45
C THR A 443 -16.48 12.45 4.47
N GLU A 444 -15.99 11.54 3.64
CA GLU A 444 -14.54 11.27 3.57
C GLU A 444 -14.04 11.27 2.13
N SER A 445 -12.86 11.86 1.99
CA SER A 445 -11.87 11.55 0.97
C SER A 445 -11.10 10.34 1.44
N GLU A 446 -11.39 9.17 0.88
CA GLU A 446 -10.47 8.05 1.02
C GLU A 446 -9.17 8.43 0.29
N THR A 447 -8.06 8.27 1.01
CA THR A 447 -6.76 8.15 0.40
C THR A 447 -6.48 6.66 0.44
N TYR A 448 -6.51 5.95 -0.70
CA TYR A 448 -6.05 4.56 -0.70
C TYR A 448 -4.53 4.66 -0.61
N SER A 449 -3.95 4.20 0.47
CA SER A 449 -2.52 3.94 0.51
C SER A 449 -2.39 2.44 0.43
N ASP A 450 -2.04 1.93 -0.74
CA ASP A 450 -1.49 0.59 -0.89
C ASP A 450 -0.07 0.64 -0.33
N THR A 451 0.03 0.65 1.00
CA THR A 451 1.32 0.45 1.67
C THR A 451 1.62 -1.04 1.65
N VAL A 452 2.45 -1.46 0.70
CA VAL A 452 3.02 -2.81 0.67
C VAL A 452 4.34 -2.74 1.42
N SER A 453 4.26 -2.75 2.74
CA SER A 453 5.41 -2.99 3.59
C SER A 453 5.79 -4.47 3.54
N LEU A 454 6.56 -4.86 2.53
CA LEU A 454 7.21 -6.16 2.46
C LEU A 454 8.33 -6.24 3.50
N SER A 455 7.95 -6.40 4.76
CA SER A 455 8.91 -6.81 5.76
C SER A 455 9.18 -8.29 5.57
N LEU A 456 10.31 -8.61 4.93
CA LEU A 456 10.67 -9.97 4.63
C LEU A 456 11.32 -10.62 5.87
N GLY A 457 10.47 -11.04 6.80
CA GLY A 457 10.87 -11.97 7.86
C GLY A 457 10.82 -13.39 7.32
N VAL A 458 11.93 -13.89 6.77
CA VAL A 458 11.94 -15.25 6.23
C VAL A 458 11.86 -16.27 7.35
N GLU A 459 10.69 -16.90 7.46
CA GLU A 459 10.46 -18.08 8.26
C GLU A 459 10.51 -19.34 7.38
N VAL A 460 11.71 -19.90 7.16
CA VAL A 460 11.90 -21.14 6.37
C VAL A 460 11.05 -22.29 6.94
N GLY A 461 10.14 -22.86 6.14
CA GLY A 461 8.91 -23.40 6.70
C GLY A 461 8.16 -24.50 5.94
N VAL A 462 8.80 -25.37 5.15
CA VAL A 462 8.29 -26.67 4.59
C VAL A 462 6.75 -26.86 4.56
N ARG A 463 6.20 -26.67 3.37
CA ARG A 463 4.79 -26.75 2.94
C ARG A 463 4.08 -28.09 3.24
N ALA A 464 2.87 -28.03 3.83
CA ALA A 464 1.88 -29.11 3.81
C ALA A 464 0.45 -28.55 3.69
N SER A 465 -0.37 -29.24 2.89
CA SER A 465 -1.62 -28.83 2.22
C SER A 465 -2.77 -28.24 3.07
N PHE A 466 -3.50 -27.31 2.46
CA PHE A 466 -4.59 -26.49 3.03
C PHE A 466 -5.93 -27.24 3.21
N MET A 467 -6.25 -27.59 4.47
CA MET A 467 -7.58 -27.69 5.13
C MET A 467 -7.47 -28.19 6.62
N GLU A 468 -6.33 -27.99 7.30
CA GLU A 468 -6.09 -28.25 8.75
C GLU A 468 -5.10 -27.21 9.36
N LEU A 469 -5.31 -25.91 9.09
CA LEU A 469 -4.26 -24.89 8.98
C LEU A 469 -3.80 -24.12 10.25
N PHE A 470 -3.70 -24.73 11.43
CA PHE A 470 -3.02 -24.07 12.57
C PHE A 470 -2.21 -25.07 13.39
N GLY A 471 -0.93 -25.22 13.04
CA GLY A 471 0.07 -25.93 13.84
C GLY A 471 1.18 -24.96 14.22
N GLY A 472 1.24 -24.58 15.50
CA GLY A 472 2.23 -23.63 16.00
C GLY A 472 3.68 -24.08 15.71
N LYS A 473 4.45 -23.15 15.13
CA LYS A 473 5.89 -23.26 14.89
C LYS A 473 6.62 -22.31 15.84
N LEU A 474 7.86 -22.63 16.21
CA LEU A 474 8.73 -21.79 17.04
C LEU A 474 10.04 -21.64 16.26
N SER A 475 10.32 -20.43 15.78
CA SER A 475 11.50 -20.10 14.95
C SER A 475 12.07 -18.74 15.40
N ALA A 476 13.29 -18.41 14.97
CA ALA A 476 14.07 -17.27 15.42
C ALA A 476 14.25 -16.25 14.29
N ASN A 477 14.13 -14.96 14.62
CA ASN A 477 13.92 -13.86 13.67
C ASN A 477 15.23 -13.32 13.08
N PHE A 478 15.27 -13.14 11.76
CA PHE A 478 16.08 -12.11 11.08
C PHE A 478 15.08 -11.12 10.47
N ARG A 479 15.30 -9.81 10.64
CA ARG A 479 14.36 -8.74 10.26
C ARG A 479 15.11 -7.68 9.47
N LYS A 480 14.85 -7.60 8.17
CA LYS A 480 15.09 -6.42 7.33
C LYS A 480 13.71 -6.03 6.74
N GLU A 481 13.40 -4.74 6.73
CA GLU A 481 12.04 -4.21 6.60
C GLU A 481 11.98 -3.32 5.36
N VAL A 482 11.50 -3.87 4.24
CA VAL A 482 11.29 -3.10 3.01
C VAL A 482 9.88 -2.54 3.07
N SER A 483 9.72 -1.23 2.89
CA SER A 483 8.39 -0.63 2.79
C SER A 483 8.25 0.25 1.57
N ARG A 484 7.55 -0.25 0.55
CA ARG A 484 7.13 0.57 -0.58
C ARG A 484 5.66 0.97 -0.39
N THR A 485 5.41 2.28 -0.43
CA THR A 485 4.08 2.83 -0.19
C THR A 485 3.53 3.44 -1.48
N HIS A 486 2.56 2.79 -2.10
CA HIS A 486 1.80 3.40 -3.20
C HIS A 486 0.60 4.16 -2.63
N GLU A 487 0.63 5.49 -2.67
CA GLU A 487 -0.48 6.33 -2.20
C GLU A 487 -1.44 6.72 -3.36
N LEU A 488 -2.43 5.87 -3.65
CA LEU A 488 -3.51 6.17 -4.57
C LEU A 488 -4.69 6.93 -3.90
N SER A 489 -4.66 8.26 -3.83
CA SER A 489 -5.76 8.99 -3.17
C SER A 489 -7.07 9.03 -3.98
N GLN A 490 -8.05 8.15 -3.68
CA GLN A 490 -9.39 8.18 -4.31
C GLN A 490 -10.53 8.51 -3.31
N THR A 491 -11.13 9.69 -3.43
CA THR A 491 -12.26 10.10 -2.58
C THR A 491 -13.57 9.39 -2.93
N LEU A 492 -13.96 8.38 -2.14
CA LEU A 492 -15.29 7.76 -2.18
C LEU A 492 -16.07 8.06 -0.89
N THR A 493 -17.36 8.42 -1.00
CA THR A 493 -18.21 8.68 0.18
C THR A 493 -19.31 7.63 0.29
N VAL A 494 -19.16 6.70 1.23
CA VAL A 494 -20.18 5.67 1.55
C VAL A 494 -20.37 5.59 3.06
N GLY A 495 -21.52 6.06 3.56
CA GLY A 495 -21.89 5.96 4.98
C GLY A 495 -23.08 5.03 5.18
N HIS A 496 -23.01 4.14 6.18
CA HIS A 496 -24.11 3.27 6.57
C HIS A 496 -24.65 3.66 7.94
N ARG A 497 -25.98 3.57 8.09
CA ARG A 497 -26.66 3.73 9.39
C ARG A 497 -27.63 2.58 9.57
N PHE A 498 -27.53 1.94 10.71
CA PHE A 498 -28.46 0.93 11.16
C PHE A 498 -29.40 1.57 12.16
N ALA A 499 -30.70 1.37 11.99
CA ALA A 499 -31.71 1.76 12.95
C ALA A 499 -32.49 0.52 13.40
N SER A 500 -32.80 0.43 14.68
CA SER A 500 -33.52 -0.70 15.26
C SER A 500 -34.41 -0.23 16.41
N SER A 501 -35.61 -0.79 16.47
CA SER A 501 -36.52 -0.64 17.60
C SER A 501 -36.72 -2.00 18.29
N PRO A 502 -36.94 -2.04 19.61
CA PRO A 502 -37.08 -3.29 20.33
C PRO A 502 -38.40 -3.97 19.96
N ASP A 503 -38.36 -5.28 19.69
CA ASP A 503 -39.53 -6.13 19.47
C ASP A 503 -39.46 -7.37 20.38
N PRO A 504 -39.83 -7.21 21.66
CA PRO A 504 -39.79 -8.34 22.60
C PRO A 504 -40.68 -9.51 22.21
N SER A 505 -41.64 -9.30 21.29
CA SER A 505 -42.53 -10.36 20.83
C SER A 505 -41.84 -11.35 19.88
N LEU A 506 -40.83 -10.87 19.14
CA LEU A 506 -40.03 -11.69 18.22
C LEU A 506 -38.78 -12.27 18.89
N TYR A 507 -38.07 -11.48 19.69
CA TYR A 507 -36.74 -11.83 20.20
C TYR A 507 -36.70 -12.14 21.70
N GLY A 508 -37.82 -12.01 22.39
CA GLY A 508 -37.88 -12.04 23.85
C GLY A 508 -37.46 -10.72 24.48
N HIS A 509 -37.54 -10.63 25.81
CA HIS A 509 -37.26 -9.38 26.52
C HIS A 509 -35.76 -9.14 26.79
N ASN A 510 -34.90 -10.15 26.60
CA ASN A 510 -33.49 -10.07 26.97
C ASN A 510 -32.63 -10.26 25.73
N TYR A 511 -32.61 -9.26 24.85
CA TYR A 511 -31.78 -9.26 23.66
C TYR A 511 -31.26 -7.87 23.35
N GLY A 512 -30.16 -7.82 22.61
CA GLY A 512 -29.58 -6.62 22.05
C GLY A 512 -29.28 -6.83 20.57
N VAL A 513 -28.50 -5.92 20.02
CA VAL A 513 -28.11 -5.92 18.62
C VAL A 513 -26.59 -6.04 18.52
N MET A 514 -26.10 -6.96 17.70
CA MET A 514 -24.69 -7.10 17.38
C MET A 514 -24.47 -6.68 15.93
N ILE A 515 -23.58 -5.70 15.73
CA ILE A 515 -23.05 -5.34 14.42
C ILE A 515 -21.84 -6.26 14.18
N LEU A 516 -21.91 -6.97 13.07
CA LEU A 516 -20.86 -7.86 12.58
C LEU A 516 -20.28 -7.28 11.31
N ALA A 517 -19.02 -7.57 11.08
CA ALA A 517 -18.36 -7.21 9.85
C ALA A 517 -17.39 -8.27 9.37
N VAL A 518 -17.12 -8.27 8.07
CA VAL A 518 -16.16 -9.14 7.41
C VAL A 518 -15.46 -8.38 6.30
N GLY A 519 -14.13 -8.42 6.27
CA GLY A 519 -13.33 -7.90 5.16
C GLY A 519 -13.20 -8.92 4.02
N CYS A 520 -13.03 -8.44 2.80
CA CYS A 520 -12.77 -9.23 1.62
C CYS A 520 -11.45 -8.85 1.01
N PHE A 521 -10.65 -9.84 0.66
CA PHE A 521 -9.29 -9.63 0.16
C PHE A 521 -9.10 -10.37 -1.15
N HIS A 522 -8.28 -9.82 -2.04
CA HIS A 522 -7.63 -10.57 -3.08
C HIS A 522 -6.26 -11.04 -2.59
N GLY A 523 -6.08 -12.35 -2.56
CA GLY A 523 -4.82 -13.02 -2.29
C GLY A 523 -4.00 -13.17 -3.55
N TYR A 524 -2.73 -12.78 -3.46
CA TYR A 524 -1.70 -13.00 -4.47
C TYR A 524 -0.61 -13.85 -3.83
N THR A 525 -0.34 -15.00 -4.43
CA THR A 525 0.74 -15.89 -3.99
C THR A 525 1.97 -15.62 -4.82
N TYR A 526 3.07 -15.33 -4.16
CA TYR A 526 4.38 -15.15 -4.74
C TYR A 526 5.28 -16.30 -4.30
N GLU A 527 6.19 -16.72 -5.17
CA GLU A 527 7.27 -17.67 -4.86
C GLU A 527 8.55 -16.87 -4.78
N PHE A 528 9.31 -17.11 -3.71
CA PHE A 528 10.56 -16.44 -3.44
C PHE A 528 11.72 -17.21 -4.06
N ASP A 529 12.58 -16.52 -4.78
CA ASP A 529 13.87 -17.01 -5.27
C ASP A 529 14.96 -16.20 -4.58
N ASP A 530 15.93 -16.87 -3.97
CA ASP A 530 17.04 -16.21 -3.27
C ASP A 530 18.31 -17.05 -3.44
N PRO A 531 18.94 -16.93 -4.61
CA PRO A 531 20.09 -17.76 -4.96
C PRO A 531 21.31 -17.48 -4.08
N SER A 532 21.52 -16.22 -3.69
CA SER A 532 22.60 -15.78 -2.78
C SER A 532 22.35 -16.22 -1.32
N GLY A 533 21.09 -16.43 -0.95
CA GLY A 533 20.68 -16.77 0.41
C GLY A 533 20.74 -15.57 1.36
N LEU A 534 20.64 -14.35 0.81
CA LEU A 534 20.72 -13.10 1.57
C LEU A 534 19.58 -12.98 2.59
N VAL A 535 18.38 -13.44 2.22
CA VAL A 535 17.19 -13.32 3.07
C VAL A 535 16.70 -14.67 3.59
N GLY A 536 17.02 -15.76 2.88
CA GLY A 536 16.55 -17.12 3.07
C GLY A 536 15.20 -17.39 2.41
N GLY A 537 14.71 -18.62 2.48
CA GLY A 537 13.34 -18.97 2.03
C GLY A 537 13.19 -19.21 0.54
N ASP A 538 14.29 -19.43 -0.18
CA ASP A 538 14.28 -19.94 -1.55
C ASP A 538 13.26 -21.09 -1.72
N GLY A 539 12.36 -20.90 -2.69
CA GLY A 539 11.26 -21.80 -3.03
C GLY A 539 10.07 -21.81 -2.06
N GLU A 540 10.03 -20.92 -1.07
CA GLU A 540 8.86 -20.75 -0.20
C GLU A 540 7.85 -19.77 -0.83
N ASP A 541 6.57 -20.04 -0.61
CA ASP A 541 5.49 -19.17 -1.06
C ASP A 541 5.15 -18.15 0.04
N PHE A 542 4.87 -16.90 -0.33
CA PHE A 542 4.16 -15.96 0.53
C PHE A 542 2.86 -15.47 -0.12
N ILE A 543 1.90 -15.04 0.70
CA ILE A 543 0.59 -14.56 0.24
C ILE A 543 0.44 -13.10 0.65
N SER A 544 0.32 -12.22 -0.34
CA SER A 544 -0.11 -10.83 -0.14
C SER A 544 -1.63 -10.75 -0.20
N LEU A 545 -2.24 -10.06 0.77
CA LEU A 545 -3.69 -9.89 0.88
C LEU A 545 -4.03 -8.42 0.68
N LEU A 546 -4.64 -8.09 -0.45
CA LEU A 546 -5.09 -6.75 -0.77
C LEU A 546 -6.59 -6.64 -0.47
N PRO A 547 -7.06 -5.68 0.34
CA PRO A 547 -8.47 -5.59 0.64
C PRO A 547 -9.25 -5.00 -0.55
N VAL A 548 -10.39 -5.61 -0.91
CA VAL A 548 -11.16 -5.27 -2.12
C VAL A 548 -12.63 -5.00 -1.88
N ASP A 549 -13.17 -5.47 -0.75
CA ASP A 549 -14.55 -5.25 -0.35
C ASP A 549 -14.71 -5.57 1.14
N GLY A 550 -15.93 -5.49 1.62
CA GLY A 550 -16.33 -6.11 2.87
C GLY A 550 -17.81 -5.91 3.09
N GLN A 551 -18.34 -6.56 4.11
CA GLN A 551 -19.74 -6.46 4.44
C GLN A 551 -19.92 -6.14 5.92
N THR A 552 -20.98 -5.39 6.23
CA THR A 552 -21.50 -5.22 7.58
C THR A 552 -22.93 -5.75 7.66
N THR A 553 -23.29 -6.37 8.78
CA THR A 553 -24.65 -6.85 9.03
C THR A 553 -25.02 -6.66 10.50
N VAL A 554 -26.31 -6.73 10.78
CA VAL A 554 -26.86 -6.45 12.09
C VAL A 554 -27.73 -7.61 12.54
N TRP A 555 -27.31 -8.28 13.60
CA TRP A 555 -27.96 -9.48 14.12
C TRP A 555 -28.52 -9.23 15.52
N SER A 556 -29.56 -9.98 15.91
CA SER A 556 -29.93 -10.06 17.31
C SER A 556 -28.83 -10.78 18.09
N THR A 557 -28.60 -10.42 19.36
CA THR A 557 -27.63 -11.16 20.20
C THR A 557 -27.99 -12.64 20.35
N VAL A 558 -29.26 -12.99 20.22
CA VAL A 558 -29.73 -14.40 20.20
C VAL A 558 -29.16 -15.15 19.00
N ARG A 559 -29.31 -14.59 17.79
CA ARG A 559 -28.81 -15.19 16.55
C ARG A 559 -27.28 -15.20 16.51
N TYR A 560 -26.66 -14.11 16.95
CA TYR A 560 -25.21 -13.99 17.08
C TYR A 560 -24.64 -15.04 18.03
N ASN A 561 -25.17 -15.19 19.24
CA ASN A 561 -24.67 -16.18 20.21
C ASN A 561 -24.82 -17.61 19.69
N ALA A 562 -25.93 -17.93 19.01
CA ALA A 562 -26.11 -19.24 18.40
C ALA A 562 -25.01 -19.57 17.37
N MET A 563 -24.58 -18.57 16.58
CA MET A 563 -23.46 -18.71 15.65
C MET A 563 -22.12 -18.78 16.39
N ALA A 564 -21.88 -17.88 17.36
CA ALA A 564 -20.64 -17.82 18.13
C ALA A 564 -20.38 -19.11 18.94
N GLU A 565 -21.42 -19.74 19.47
CA GLU A 565 -21.33 -21.03 20.17
C GLU A 565 -20.82 -22.17 19.29
N VAL A 566 -21.15 -22.15 17.99
CA VAL A 566 -20.79 -23.22 17.06
C VAL A 566 -19.45 -22.93 16.36
N VAL A 567 -19.24 -21.69 15.92
CA VAL A 567 -17.99 -21.29 15.24
C VAL A 567 -16.80 -21.31 16.20
N GLY A 568 -17.02 -20.93 17.46
CA GLY A 568 -15.95 -20.80 18.46
C GLY A 568 -15.07 -19.57 18.23
N GLY A 569 -14.33 -19.15 19.26
CA GLY A 569 -13.44 -17.97 19.19
C GLY A 569 -14.13 -16.60 19.13
N LEU A 570 -15.46 -16.57 19.09
CA LEU A 570 -16.27 -15.35 19.21
C LEU A 570 -16.82 -15.21 20.64
N PRO A 571 -16.94 -13.97 21.17
CA PRO A 571 -17.43 -13.76 22.52
C PRO A 571 -18.93 -14.07 22.58
N ILE A 572 -19.35 -14.82 23.61
CA ILE A 572 -20.77 -14.98 23.94
C ILE A 572 -21.21 -13.74 24.71
N VAL A 573 -22.28 -13.10 24.24
CA VAL A 573 -22.78 -11.84 24.80
C VAL A 573 -24.00 -12.10 25.68
N GLU A 574 -23.93 -11.70 26.94
CA GLU A 574 -25.08 -11.71 27.84
C GLU A 574 -25.81 -10.37 27.80
N VAL A 575 -27.15 -10.40 27.83
CA VAL A 575 -27.99 -9.19 27.90
C VAL A 575 -28.61 -9.13 29.29
N PRO A 576 -28.08 -8.32 30.22
CA PRO A 576 -28.45 -8.37 31.63
C PRO A 576 -29.77 -7.65 31.92
N MET A 577 -30.19 -6.73 31.05
CA MET A 577 -31.42 -5.96 31.22
C MET A 577 -32.63 -6.62 30.53
N THR A 578 -33.81 -6.25 31.00
CA THR A 578 -35.11 -6.63 30.47
C THR A 578 -35.74 -5.45 29.74
N LEU A 579 -35.94 -5.58 28.44
CA LEU A 579 -36.56 -4.56 27.60
C LEU A 579 -37.98 -4.26 28.07
N GLY A 580 -38.26 -2.98 28.26
CA GLY A 580 -39.53 -2.49 28.81
C GLY A 580 -39.54 -2.32 30.33
N ASP A 581 -38.44 -2.64 31.02
CA ASP A 581 -38.27 -2.42 32.46
C ASP A 581 -37.02 -1.57 32.73
N PRO A 582 -37.14 -0.24 32.88
CA PRO A 582 -36.01 0.64 33.15
C PRO A 582 -35.26 0.27 34.44
N ALA A 583 -35.90 -0.41 35.40
CA ALA A 583 -35.27 -0.80 36.67
C ALA A 583 -34.34 -2.01 36.53
N SER A 584 -34.37 -2.69 35.38
CA SER A 584 -33.48 -3.80 35.07
C SER A 584 -32.11 -3.37 34.52
N TYR A 585 -31.95 -2.09 34.18
CA TYR A 585 -30.68 -1.51 33.74
C TYR A 585 -29.77 -1.23 34.92
N MET A 586 -28.47 -1.10 34.65
CA MET A 586 -27.48 -0.82 35.69
C MET A 586 -27.68 0.58 36.27
N SER A 587 -27.49 0.74 37.58
CA SER A 587 -27.56 2.04 38.25
C SER A 587 -26.23 2.79 38.28
N GLU A 588 -25.14 2.13 37.90
CA GLU A 588 -23.77 2.68 37.87
C GLU A 588 -23.05 2.16 36.62
N ALA A 589 -22.05 2.90 36.14
CA ALA A 589 -21.27 2.51 34.96
C ALA A 589 -20.42 1.26 35.25
N ALA A 590 -20.82 0.14 34.67
CA ALA A 590 -20.16 -1.16 34.78
C ALA A 590 -20.36 -1.96 33.48
N THR A 591 -19.58 -3.02 33.29
CA THR A 591 -19.82 -4.01 32.24
C THR A 591 -21.10 -4.80 32.54
N PRO A 592 -21.62 -5.61 31.60
CA PRO A 592 -22.83 -6.41 31.83
C PRO A 592 -22.68 -7.42 32.97
N ALA A 593 -21.44 -7.82 33.28
CA ALA A 593 -21.09 -8.67 34.41
C ALA A 593 -21.05 -7.92 35.76
N GLY A 594 -21.19 -6.59 35.75
CA GLY A 594 -21.09 -5.72 36.91
C GLY A 594 -19.67 -5.30 37.27
N ASP A 595 -18.69 -5.56 36.40
CA ASP A 595 -17.30 -5.14 36.63
C ASP A 595 -17.09 -3.66 36.29
N PRO A 596 -16.24 -2.92 37.01
CA PRO A 596 -15.92 -1.54 36.65
C PRO A 596 -15.29 -1.45 35.25
N ILE A 597 -15.78 -0.51 34.42
CA ILE A 597 -15.19 -0.24 33.11
C ILE A 597 -13.88 0.55 33.31
N PRO A 598 -12.73 0.09 32.79
CA PRO A 598 -11.49 0.85 32.86
C PRO A 598 -11.62 2.22 32.16
N PRO A 599 -11.06 3.31 32.72
CA PRO A 599 -11.16 4.63 32.10
C PRO A 599 -10.60 4.72 30.67
N VAL A 600 -9.62 3.88 30.33
CA VAL A 600 -9.03 3.79 28.97
C VAL A 600 -9.98 3.15 27.96
N ASP A 601 -10.98 2.39 28.43
CA ASP A 601 -11.95 1.73 27.57
C ASP A 601 -13.20 2.59 27.34
N LEU A 602 -13.40 3.66 28.11
CA LEU A 602 -14.51 4.59 27.91
C LEU A 602 -14.24 5.52 26.72
N VAL A 603 -15.11 5.47 25.71
CA VAL A 603 -15.06 6.39 24.57
C VAL A 603 -15.46 7.80 25.00
N PHE A 604 -16.48 7.91 25.85
CA PHE A 604 -16.94 9.17 26.43
C PHE A 604 -16.70 9.15 27.94
N PRO A 605 -15.63 9.76 28.46
CA PRO A 605 -15.31 9.72 29.89
C PRO A 605 -16.33 10.47 30.76
N ASN A 606 -17.14 11.35 30.16
CA ASN A 606 -18.21 12.09 30.85
C ASN A 606 -19.47 12.10 29.96
N PRO A 607 -20.24 11.01 29.90
CA PRO A 607 -21.43 10.96 29.08
C PRO A 607 -22.54 11.86 29.64
N PRO A 608 -23.40 12.44 28.78
CA PRO A 608 -24.52 13.26 29.23
C PRO A 608 -25.59 12.41 29.91
N GLU A 609 -26.15 12.94 30.99
CA GLU A 609 -27.36 12.38 31.62
C GLU A 609 -28.60 13.06 31.05
N PHE A 610 -29.60 12.26 30.71
CA PHE A 610 -30.88 12.71 30.20
C PHE A 610 -32.02 12.32 31.15
N LEU A 611 -33.11 13.08 31.11
CA LEU A 611 -34.33 12.78 31.85
C LEU A 611 -35.45 12.50 30.84
N VAL A 612 -36.21 11.41 31.03
CA VAL A 612 -37.39 11.12 30.20
C VAL A 612 -38.40 12.27 30.27
N SER A 613 -39.06 12.56 29.16
CA SER A 613 -40.03 13.67 29.07
C SER A 613 -41.44 13.24 29.48
N ASP A 614 -42.24 14.17 30.01
CA ASP A 614 -43.68 14.00 30.22
C ASP A 614 -44.45 14.13 28.89
N VAL A 615 -43.90 14.88 27.93
CA VAL A 615 -44.45 15.08 26.59
C VAL A 615 -43.38 15.01 25.49
N GLY A 616 -43.72 14.35 24.39
CA GLY A 616 -42.83 14.24 23.23
C GLY A 616 -41.67 13.25 23.42
N GLU A 617 -41.02 12.92 22.32
CA GLU A 617 -39.92 11.96 22.31
C GLU A 617 -38.59 12.67 22.58
N LEU A 618 -37.77 12.10 23.47
CA LEU A 618 -36.43 12.60 23.74
C LEU A 618 -35.45 11.91 22.78
N GLY A 619 -34.91 12.65 21.82
CA GLY A 619 -33.80 12.20 20.97
C GLY A 619 -32.43 12.58 21.54
N TRP A 620 -31.44 11.72 21.35
CA TRP A 620 -30.05 11.96 21.72
C TRP A 620 -29.10 11.37 20.68
N TRP A 621 -27.86 11.88 20.64
CA TRP A 621 -26.78 11.29 19.86
C TRP A 621 -25.44 11.55 20.55
N LEU A 622 -24.51 10.62 20.35
CA LEU A 622 -23.11 10.65 20.71
C LEU A 622 -22.31 10.55 19.41
N SER A 623 -21.36 11.45 19.24
CA SER A 623 -20.43 11.42 18.13
C SER A 623 -19.01 11.45 18.65
N ALA A 624 -18.19 10.51 18.23
CA ALA A 624 -16.75 10.52 18.47
C ALA A 624 -16.06 10.64 17.11
N SER A 625 -15.11 11.56 17.03
CA SER A 625 -14.26 11.72 15.87
C SER A 625 -12.81 11.65 16.33
N GLU A 626 -12.07 10.65 15.85
CA GLU A 626 -10.63 10.60 16.07
C GLU A 626 -9.95 11.27 14.87
N SER A 627 -9.26 12.39 15.13
CA SER A 627 -8.41 13.08 14.17
C SER A 627 -6.95 12.82 14.51
N GLU A 628 -6.56 11.55 14.58
CA GLU A 628 -5.15 11.18 14.59
C GLU A 628 -4.93 10.14 13.50
N THR A 629 -4.63 10.62 12.30
CA THR A 629 -3.75 9.90 11.39
C THR A 629 -2.40 9.83 12.10
N ASN A 630 -2.21 8.83 12.95
CA ASN A 630 -0.93 8.54 13.55
C ASN A 630 0.00 8.01 12.46
N GLY A 631 0.62 8.94 11.72
CA GLY A 631 1.90 8.67 11.11
C GLY A 631 2.88 8.31 12.21
N ILE A 632 3.59 7.20 11.99
CA ILE A 632 4.71 6.70 12.80
C ILE A 632 4.27 5.90 14.03
N ALA A 633 4.00 4.61 13.83
CA ALA A 633 4.20 3.59 14.86
C ALA A 633 5.70 3.28 14.96
N THR A 634 6.40 3.94 15.89
CA THR A 634 7.75 3.54 16.33
C THR A 634 7.61 2.49 17.44
N GLU A 635 7.28 1.26 17.09
CA GLU A 635 7.68 0.08 17.86
C GLU A 635 7.72 -1.12 16.90
N SER A 636 8.85 -1.80 16.85
CA SER A 636 9.17 -2.77 15.81
C SER A 636 8.23 -4.00 15.86
N SER A 637 7.19 -4.03 15.03
CA SER A 637 6.44 -5.22 14.59
C SER A 637 6.24 -5.22 13.06
N LEU A 638 6.22 -6.41 12.46
CA LEU A 638 5.92 -6.69 11.05
C LEU A 638 4.49 -6.19 10.78
N GLU A 639 4.29 -5.14 9.98
CA GLU A 639 2.95 -4.60 9.75
C GLU A 639 2.75 -4.29 8.25
N LEU A 640 2.27 -5.27 7.49
CA LEU A 640 1.52 -5.00 6.25
C LEU A 640 0.24 -4.27 6.65
N GLN A 641 0.10 -2.99 6.29
CA GLN A 641 -1.08 -2.19 6.62
C GLN A 641 -1.93 -1.95 5.37
N GLY A 642 -2.61 -2.98 4.89
CA GLY A 642 -3.74 -2.80 3.98
C GLY A 642 -5.01 -2.65 4.81
N SER A 643 -5.73 -1.53 4.67
CA SER A 643 -6.97 -1.29 5.42
C SER A 643 -8.13 -0.94 4.49
N VAL A 644 -9.23 -1.69 4.57
CA VAL A 644 -10.50 -1.31 3.92
C VAL A 644 -11.48 -0.84 4.95
N SER A 645 -12.11 0.30 4.71
CA SER A 645 -13.22 0.76 5.52
C SER A 645 -14.52 0.16 4.98
N VAL A 646 -15.20 -0.67 5.78
CA VAL A 646 -16.56 -1.14 5.42
C VAL A 646 -17.54 -0.73 6.48
N GLY A 647 -18.48 0.13 6.08
CA GLY A 647 -19.48 0.67 7.00
C GLY A 647 -18.84 1.46 8.14
N GLY A 648 -17.62 2.00 7.93
CA GLY A 648 -16.92 2.79 8.92
C GLY A 648 -16.02 2.04 9.89
N PHE A 649 -15.89 0.73 9.71
CA PHE A 649 -14.90 -0.06 10.42
C PHE A 649 -13.73 -0.26 9.46
N SER A 650 -12.53 0.17 9.83
CA SER A 650 -11.32 -0.23 9.13
C SER A 650 -11.10 -1.72 9.41
N PHE A 651 -10.71 -2.48 8.40
CA PHE A 651 -10.22 -3.84 8.50
C PHE A 651 -8.78 -3.83 8.04
N GLY A 652 -7.85 -3.80 8.99
CA GLY A 652 -6.45 -4.10 8.71
C GLY A 652 -6.25 -5.58 8.45
N ALA A 653 -5.35 -5.93 7.54
CA ALA A 653 -4.70 -7.24 7.51
C ALA A 653 -3.31 -7.12 8.12
N GLU A 654 -3.20 -7.08 9.45
CA GLU A 654 -1.90 -7.05 10.12
C GLU A 654 -1.28 -8.46 10.04
N VAL A 655 -0.23 -8.60 9.22
CA VAL A 655 0.60 -9.80 9.17
C VAL A 655 1.74 -9.60 10.16
N GLY A 656 1.48 -9.87 11.44
CA GLY A 656 2.50 -9.93 12.50
C GLY A 656 3.27 -11.26 12.48
N THR A 657 4.36 -11.36 13.25
CA THR A 657 5.36 -12.47 13.38
C THR A 657 4.83 -13.87 13.80
N GLY A 658 3.76 -14.31 13.17
CA GLY A 658 3.13 -15.60 13.29
C GLY A 658 1.85 -15.52 12.47
N TRP A 659 1.87 -16.15 11.29
CA TRP A 659 0.80 -16.25 10.29
C TRP A 659 -0.61 -16.24 10.90
N GLY A 660 -1.15 -15.05 11.14
CA GLY A 660 -2.39 -14.84 11.85
C GLY A 660 -3.00 -13.55 11.35
N GLN A 661 -4.21 -13.64 10.78
CA GLN A 661 -4.98 -12.50 10.28
C GLN A 661 -5.25 -11.54 11.43
N GLY A 662 -4.43 -10.51 11.63
CA GLY A 662 -4.69 -9.45 12.61
C GLY A 662 -5.74 -8.53 12.02
N TYR A 663 -6.97 -8.60 12.54
CA TYR A 663 -8.00 -7.62 12.21
C TYR A 663 -7.82 -6.45 13.17
N SER A 664 -7.33 -5.31 12.68
CA SER A 664 -7.57 -4.05 13.40
C SER A 664 -8.96 -3.57 13.01
N VAL A 665 -9.86 -3.47 14.00
CA VAL A 665 -11.17 -2.84 13.81
C VAL A 665 -11.05 -1.41 14.32
N THR A 666 -10.72 -0.49 13.43
CA THR A 666 -10.75 0.94 13.76
C THR A 666 -12.15 1.45 13.49
N VAL A 667 -12.86 1.86 14.54
CA VAL A 667 -14.10 2.62 14.34
C VAL A 667 -13.70 4.00 13.83
N GLY A 668 -14.10 4.28 12.58
CA GLY A 668 -13.66 5.42 11.78
C GLY A 668 -13.83 6.79 12.45
N THR A 669 -13.16 7.75 11.81
CA THR A 669 -13.03 9.19 12.08
C THR A 669 -14.33 9.95 12.42
N GLU A 670 -15.53 9.39 12.23
CA GLU A 670 -16.80 9.86 12.81
C GLU A 670 -17.75 8.69 13.17
N PHE A 671 -17.62 8.13 14.37
CA PHE A 671 -18.62 7.27 14.99
C PHE A 671 -19.87 8.08 15.36
N LEU A 672 -21.06 7.60 14.98
CA LEU A 672 -22.33 8.17 15.38
C LEU A 672 -23.25 7.09 15.97
N ALA A 673 -23.56 7.22 17.27
CA ALA A 673 -24.65 6.49 17.90
C ALA A 673 -25.71 7.47 18.38
N GLY A 674 -26.97 7.09 18.30
CA GLY A 674 -28.04 7.91 18.83
C GLY A 674 -29.32 7.12 18.93
N GLY A 675 -30.33 7.72 19.52
CA GLY A 675 -31.59 7.04 19.71
C GLY A 675 -32.62 7.96 20.28
N SER A 676 -33.72 7.35 20.68
CA SER A 676 -34.83 8.06 21.26
C SER A 676 -35.55 7.26 22.32
N VAL A 677 -36.03 7.98 23.32
CA VAL A 677 -36.83 7.45 24.43
C VAL A 677 -38.21 8.13 24.41
N PRO A 678 -39.30 7.35 24.35
CA PRO A 678 -40.66 7.88 24.35
C PRO A 678 -41.03 8.53 25.69
N ALA A 679 -41.92 9.53 25.66
CA ALA A 679 -42.45 10.16 26.86
C ALA A 679 -43.22 9.18 27.76
N ILE A 680 -43.29 9.52 29.05
CA ILE A 680 -44.24 8.94 30.01
C ILE A 680 -45.36 9.96 30.21
N PRO A 681 -46.50 9.82 29.50
CA PRO A 681 -47.59 10.77 29.60
C PRO A 681 -48.26 10.70 30.98
N ASP A 682 -48.57 11.88 31.51
CA ASP A 682 -49.48 12.05 32.64
C ASP A 682 -50.94 11.80 32.19
N ASP A 683 -51.68 10.92 32.87
CA ASP A 683 -53.11 10.72 32.57
C ASP A 683 -53.93 11.73 33.38
N PRO A 684 -54.53 12.77 32.77
CA PRO A 684 -55.32 13.73 33.51
C PRO A 684 -56.59 13.15 34.14
N ALA A 685 -56.92 11.88 33.86
CA ALA A 685 -58.04 11.16 34.47
C ALA A 685 -57.71 10.52 35.83
N THR A 686 -56.44 10.39 36.19
CA THR A 686 -55.99 9.85 37.49
C THR A 686 -55.63 11.01 38.44
N PRO A 687 -55.76 10.81 39.77
CA PRO A 687 -55.33 11.81 40.76
C PRO A 687 -53.83 11.77 41.06
N GLU A 688 -53.15 10.70 40.67
CA GLU A 688 -51.70 10.56 40.68
C GLU A 688 -51.06 11.31 39.50
N ASP A 689 -49.81 11.75 39.65
CA ASP A 689 -49.00 12.28 38.53
C ASP A 689 -48.11 11.11 38.07
N GLU A 690 -48.51 10.39 37.02
CA GLU A 690 -47.79 9.19 36.57
C GLU A 690 -46.36 9.52 36.16
N TYR A 691 -46.15 10.68 35.54
CA TYR A 691 -44.82 11.12 35.17
C TYR A 691 -43.91 11.24 36.40
N LEU A 692 -44.36 11.87 37.48
CA LEU A 692 -43.57 11.95 38.72
C LEU A 692 -43.32 10.59 39.38
N GLN A 693 -44.19 9.60 39.16
CA GLN A 693 -44.05 8.26 39.73
C GLN A 693 -43.08 7.37 38.94
N TYR A 694 -43.09 7.47 37.61
CA TYR A 694 -42.39 6.55 36.72
C TYR A 694 -41.25 7.19 35.94
N ARG A 695 -40.99 8.51 36.10
CA ARG A 695 -39.82 9.14 35.48
C ARG A 695 -38.53 8.47 35.91
N PHE A 696 -37.58 8.42 34.97
CA PHE A 696 -36.22 7.97 35.19
C PHE A 696 -35.26 8.85 34.38
N GLY A 697 -34.04 8.96 34.88
CA GLY A 697 -32.90 9.48 34.14
C GLY A 697 -32.13 8.33 33.51
N PHE A 698 -31.44 8.60 32.40
CA PHE A 698 -30.53 7.64 31.80
C PHE A 698 -29.27 8.31 31.23
N MET A 699 -28.20 7.55 31.14
CA MET A 699 -26.92 7.98 30.61
C MET A 699 -26.40 6.93 29.61
N PRO A 700 -26.30 7.23 28.30
CA PRO A 700 -25.68 6.33 27.34
C PRO A 700 -24.18 6.23 27.59
N LEU A 701 -23.65 5.01 27.60
CA LEU A 701 -22.26 4.68 27.81
C LEU A 701 -21.72 3.98 26.57
N VAL A 702 -20.54 4.37 26.08
CA VAL A 702 -19.84 3.65 25.02
C VAL A 702 -18.47 3.26 25.54
N TYR A 703 -18.16 1.97 25.49
CA TYR A 703 -16.87 1.43 25.95
C TYR A 703 -16.36 0.27 25.09
N ARG A 704 -15.07 -0.04 25.21
CA ARG A 704 -14.45 -1.22 24.59
C ARG A 704 -14.59 -2.43 25.49
N SER A 705 -15.07 -3.54 24.92
CA SER A 705 -15.11 -4.85 25.57
C SER A 705 -14.10 -5.76 24.90
N HIS A 706 -13.16 -6.28 25.69
CA HIS A 706 -12.10 -7.16 25.25
C HIS A 706 -12.53 -8.63 25.31
N TYR A 707 -12.04 -9.44 24.37
CA TYR A 707 -12.23 -10.88 24.31
C TYR A 707 -11.01 -11.56 23.69
N THR A 708 -10.85 -12.85 23.95
CA THR A 708 -9.80 -13.66 23.34
C THR A 708 -10.36 -14.36 22.10
N ASP A 709 -9.74 -14.13 20.94
CA ASP A 709 -10.16 -14.75 19.68
C ASP A 709 -9.79 -16.25 19.60
N ALA A 710 -10.09 -16.89 18.47
CA ALA A 710 -9.77 -18.31 18.24
C ALA A 710 -8.26 -18.62 18.31
N GLU A 711 -7.41 -17.62 18.04
CA GLU A 711 -5.95 -17.72 18.02
C GLU A 711 -5.33 -17.43 19.39
N GLY A 712 -6.12 -16.99 20.37
CA GLY A 712 -5.61 -16.60 21.69
C GLY A 712 -5.17 -15.14 21.79
N ARG A 713 -5.50 -14.30 20.81
CA ARG A 713 -5.13 -12.88 20.77
C ARG A 713 -6.18 -12.02 21.46
N ASP A 714 -5.75 -10.90 22.01
CA ASP A 714 -6.64 -9.90 22.60
C ASP A 714 -7.32 -9.13 21.47
N SER A 715 -8.65 -9.13 21.46
CA SER A 715 -9.49 -8.46 20.47
C SER A 715 -10.55 -7.67 21.20
N SER A 716 -11.12 -6.64 20.56
CA SER A 716 -12.16 -5.84 21.22
C SER A 716 -13.27 -5.44 20.26
N PHE A 717 -14.43 -5.13 20.84
CA PHE A 717 -15.58 -4.54 20.16
C PHE A 717 -16.19 -3.46 21.04
N TYR A 718 -16.94 -2.54 20.46
CA TYR A 718 -17.58 -1.46 21.22
C TYR A 718 -18.90 -1.93 21.81
N VAL A 719 -19.26 -1.42 22.98
CA VAL A 719 -20.54 -1.67 23.64
C VAL A 719 -21.22 -0.34 23.89
N LEU A 720 -22.45 -0.18 23.37
CA LEU A 720 -23.36 0.90 23.72
C LEU A 720 -24.36 0.39 24.76
N ASP A 721 -24.27 0.95 25.96
CA ASP A 721 -25.03 0.57 27.15
C ASP A 721 -25.70 1.79 27.80
N TYR A 722 -26.51 1.57 28.84
CA TYR A 722 -27.24 2.60 29.54
C TYR A 722 -27.19 2.39 31.05
N VAL A 723 -26.89 3.49 31.75
CA VAL A 723 -27.14 3.59 33.19
C VAL A 723 -28.48 4.27 33.42
N VAL A 724 -29.28 3.77 34.37
CA VAL A 724 -30.61 4.31 34.70
C VAL A 724 -30.69 4.70 36.17
N GLY A 725 -31.23 5.88 36.44
CA GLY A 725 -31.50 6.41 37.79
C GLY A 725 -32.98 6.80 37.96
N PHE A 726 -33.50 6.71 39.20
CA PHE A 726 -34.91 7.00 39.55
C PHE A 726 -35.03 8.12 40.59
#